data_AF-A0A511TB89-F1
#
_entry.id   AF-A0A511TB89-F1
#
_cell.length_a   1.000
_cell.length_b   1.000
_cell.length_c   1.000
_cell.angle_alpha   90.00
_cell.angle_beta   90.00
_cell.angle_gamma   90.00
#
_symmetry.space_group_name_H-M   'P 1'
#
loop_
_entity.id
_entity.type
_entity.pdbx_description
1 polymer ?
#
loop_
_entity_poly.entity_id
_entity_poly.type
_entity_poly.pdbx_seq_one_letter_code
_entity_poly.pdbx_strand_id
1 'polypeptide(L)'
;MTSRPVSPCVVLLLVSWLGACSSGGQTPTPNPSRAPGVAQLQLDTVVVEPGAPAPMRCTASDPDGDAVAYVFDWGGSTSLVTSPEVPSGTTSGVVATFEREGTFQVRCRAVDAHGTAGEWSASVTLTVRDATPAGTWELQVRVVGKGRVTSTPVGVDCSEACDARFATGTRMTVEAEPAEGWRLLGMTPCQGAARSCELVIDRDSFVTALFAPETDATLSWQRSGARLPGAPQWSPDGTRLTALDGTSSRGPLRIWDARSGAVTRMIFAPADALFVGLAWMPESNTLAAGLSTGRVVLLDAVTGATLRTWAVQSGAVEALAWSPDGTRLATATNASKEVHVWNAATGERDGAPLTAVDRVRALTWSPDGSWLAMEAGRWGGAFSQWVEFHGVGTRGLEELLEIPGGFAWSPDGTRFAVGFEGEVRVYLTAGYRLESTYKGDWGRAALVEWSANGRWLAVGDPMRKLFVLDAATGTVLVDASQTPPTGTATGYDALSFHPTEPRFAVVDDLPSSVLDVFTMDVDKGTVVRGELLAHDLSVESVAWSPTGAMLASSGGEGKVQLWGPGGEWLRTLPRPGAKRVRALGWSADGTRLASGGDDGLVHLWNAADGTLAQLPISQSPATLVIDHVGLSPDGTLLATAASSPGAATERGVIRVFRVGTGAEVFRFPEGERRVLSLQWTPQGKLVAAFVDVGWSIWDPTTREVSTVPAHGADLFRSAALSPDGTRLVLGNNVGLFVREVATGSLVMSATTSIWPLSLAWSPDGRRFVGGTLAGQVLVWDTARFESPADVIGFHERGVAAVSWRSAENLIATGGGDVAVRVWRFAP
;
A
#
# COMPACT_ATOMS: atom_id res chain seq x y z
N MET A 1 -48.14 -16.69 3.94
CA MET A 1 -48.98 -17.78 4.49
C MET A 1 -48.06 -18.62 5.35
N THR A 2 -47.95 -18.26 6.64
CA THR A 2 -48.69 -18.89 7.76
C THR A 2 -48.23 -20.32 8.00
N SER A 3 -47.80 -20.79 9.17
CA SER A 3 -47.58 -20.23 10.51
C SER A 3 -47.15 -21.45 11.34
N ARG A 4 -46.20 -21.26 12.27
CA ARG A 4 -45.93 -22.21 13.38
C ARG A 4 -47.24 -22.52 14.13
N PRO A 5 -47.36 -23.66 14.85
CA PRO A 5 -47.03 -23.60 16.29
C PRO A 5 -46.56 -24.93 16.98
N VAL A 6 -45.75 -24.75 18.03
CA VAL A 6 -45.85 -25.32 19.41
C VAL A 6 -45.53 -26.81 19.70
N SER A 7 -44.54 -27.02 20.59
CA SER A 7 -44.21 -28.21 21.43
C SER A 7 -45.33 -28.53 22.47
N PRO A 8 -45.21 -29.34 23.57
CA PRO A 8 -44.18 -30.28 24.10
C PRO A 8 -44.78 -31.59 24.72
N CYS A 9 -43.97 -32.35 25.50
CA CYS A 9 -44.35 -33.27 26.61
C CYS A 9 -45.01 -34.64 26.27
N VAL A 10 -44.97 -35.77 27.02
CA VAL A 10 -44.27 -36.31 28.22
C VAL A 10 -44.79 -37.79 28.37
N VAL A 11 -43.90 -38.78 28.54
CA VAL A 11 -43.97 -39.91 29.53
C VAL A 11 -45.03 -41.06 29.47
N LEU A 12 -44.50 -42.30 29.41
CA LEU A 12 -44.83 -43.57 30.12
C LEU A 12 -45.92 -44.61 29.68
N LEU A 13 -45.43 -45.87 29.67
CA LEU A 13 -45.94 -47.13 30.30
C LEU A 13 -46.77 -48.17 29.52
N LEU A 14 -46.26 -49.40 29.65
CA LEU A 14 -46.90 -50.70 29.99
C LEU A 14 -47.91 -51.28 28.98
N VAL A 15 -47.54 -52.39 28.32
CA VAL A 15 -47.63 -53.82 28.74
C VAL A 15 -48.87 -54.48 28.14
N SER A 16 -48.56 -55.60 27.47
CA SER A 16 -49.39 -56.64 26.87
C SER A 16 -50.41 -57.24 27.84
N TRP A 17 -51.34 -58.08 27.37
CA TRP A 17 -51.65 -59.39 27.99
C TRP A 17 -52.69 -60.22 27.20
N LEU A 18 -52.64 -61.54 27.47
CA LEU A 18 -53.57 -62.65 27.17
C LEU A 18 -53.46 -63.29 25.76
N GLY A 19 -53.36 -64.60 25.61
CA GLY A 19 -53.39 -65.72 26.56
C GLY A 19 -53.22 -67.05 25.81
N ALA A 20 -53.01 -68.14 26.56
CA ALA A 20 -53.02 -69.51 26.04
C ALA A 20 -53.85 -70.43 26.96
N CYS A 21 -54.49 -71.44 26.37
CA CYS A 21 -54.86 -72.70 27.02
C CYS A 21 -54.47 -73.88 26.12
N SER A 22 -54.32 -75.03 26.76
CA SER A 22 -53.50 -76.22 26.47
C SER A 22 -53.91 -77.17 25.32
N SER A 23 -52.94 -77.96 24.82
CA SER A 23 -53.03 -79.43 24.71
C SER A 23 -51.64 -80.06 24.46
N GLY A 24 -51.36 -81.21 25.06
CA GLY A 24 -50.01 -81.81 25.16
C GLY A 24 -49.52 -82.64 23.96
N GLY A 25 -48.31 -83.19 24.11
CA GLY A 25 -47.77 -84.21 23.20
C GLY A 25 -46.24 -84.29 23.19
N GLN A 26 -45.71 -85.26 23.94
CA GLN A 26 -44.45 -86.02 23.75
C GLN A 26 -43.09 -85.30 23.61
N THR A 27 -42.17 -85.81 24.43
CA THR A 27 -40.71 -85.64 24.46
C THR A 27 -40.01 -85.83 23.13
N PRO A 28 -38.90 -85.10 22.93
CA PRO A 28 -37.62 -85.73 22.64
C PRO A 28 -36.59 -85.36 23.72
N THR A 29 -35.75 -86.32 24.07
CA THR A 29 -34.60 -86.16 24.96
C THR A 29 -33.74 -84.95 24.53
N PRO A 30 -33.31 -84.06 25.45
CA PRO A 30 -32.45 -82.95 25.08
C PRO A 30 -31.10 -83.49 24.64
N ASN A 31 -30.69 -83.12 23.41
CA ASN A 31 -29.28 -83.15 23.04
C ASN A 31 -28.53 -82.33 24.10
N PRO A 32 -27.36 -82.77 24.61
CA PRO A 32 -26.59 -81.95 25.53
C PRO A 32 -26.21 -80.65 24.79
N SER A 33 -26.82 -79.54 25.22
CA SER A 33 -26.60 -78.20 24.68
C SER A 33 -25.10 -77.89 24.67
N ARG A 34 -24.60 -77.52 23.51
CA ARG A 34 -23.20 -77.13 23.31
C ARG A 34 -23.09 -75.64 23.58
N ALA A 35 -22.06 -75.26 24.34
CA ALA A 35 -21.82 -73.86 24.65
C ALA A 35 -21.69 -73.00 23.37
N PRO A 36 -22.21 -71.76 23.38
CA PRO A 36 -22.03 -70.81 22.30
C PRO A 36 -20.56 -70.58 21.93
N GLY A 37 -20.30 -70.24 20.66
CA GLY A 37 -18.97 -69.86 20.19
C GLY A 37 -18.42 -68.59 20.83
N VAL A 38 -17.12 -68.31 20.63
CA VAL A 38 -16.45 -67.11 21.17
C VAL A 38 -17.16 -65.85 20.67
N ALA A 39 -17.59 -65.01 21.60
CA ALA A 39 -18.32 -63.80 21.27
C ALA A 39 -17.40 -62.68 20.75
N GLN A 40 -17.91 -61.85 19.84
CA GLN A 40 -17.20 -60.70 19.27
C GLN A 40 -17.80 -59.39 19.79
N LEU A 41 -17.00 -58.59 20.50
CA LEU A 41 -17.38 -57.28 21.01
C LEU A 41 -17.17 -56.20 19.93
N GLN A 42 -18.15 -55.33 19.75
CA GLN A 42 -18.12 -54.16 18.86
C GLN A 42 -18.39 -52.90 19.68
N LEU A 43 -17.47 -51.92 19.56
CA LEU A 43 -17.56 -50.59 20.18
C LEU A 43 -17.49 -49.51 19.10
N ASP A 44 -18.42 -48.55 19.14
CA ASP A 44 -18.41 -47.42 18.22
C ASP A 44 -17.31 -46.40 18.58
N THR A 45 -16.99 -46.25 19.86
CA THR A 45 -15.95 -45.33 20.39
C THR A 45 -15.21 -45.94 21.57
N VAL A 46 -13.88 -45.78 21.63
CA VAL A 46 -13.03 -46.28 22.73
C VAL A 46 -12.62 -45.20 23.75
N VAL A 47 -13.08 -43.96 23.56
CA VAL A 47 -12.91 -42.83 24.50
C VAL A 47 -14.27 -42.16 24.70
N VAL A 48 -14.69 -41.98 25.95
CA VAL A 48 -15.98 -41.37 26.33
C VAL A 48 -15.82 -40.42 27.53
N GLU A 49 -16.70 -39.43 27.65
CA GLU A 49 -16.73 -38.50 28.79
C GLU A 49 -17.46 -39.12 30.00
N PRO A 50 -17.13 -38.73 31.24
CA PRO A 50 -17.88 -39.15 32.42
C PRO A 50 -19.37 -38.84 32.29
N GLY A 51 -20.22 -39.83 32.57
CA GLY A 51 -21.69 -39.71 32.49
C GLY A 51 -22.28 -39.83 31.07
N ALA A 52 -21.45 -39.87 30.01
CA ALA A 52 -21.93 -40.08 28.65
C ALA A 52 -22.32 -41.54 28.39
N PRO A 53 -23.37 -41.82 27.58
CA PRO A 53 -23.78 -43.18 27.26
C PRO A 53 -22.77 -43.87 26.33
N ALA A 54 -22.28 -45.04 26.74
CA ALA A 54 -21.37 -45.90 25.98
C ALA A 54 -22.11 -47.18 25.51
N PRO A 55 -22.62 -47.23 24.27
CA PRO A 55 -23.26 -48.42 23.73
C PRO A 55 -22.22 -49.51 23.42
N MET A 56 -22.49 -50.74 23.84
CA MET A 56 -21.67 -51.92 23.50
C MET A 56 -22.54 -52.97 22.84
N ARG A 57 -22.02 -53.58 21.77
CA ARG A 57 -22.73 -54.60 21.01
C ARG A 57 -21.89 -55.87 20.94
N CYS A 58 -22.55 -57.02 21.05
CA CYS A 58 -21.89 -58.31 21.01
C CYS A 58 -22.62 -59.24 20.05
N THR A 59 -21.86 -60.12 19.38
CA THR A 59 -22.42 -61.16 18.50
C THR A 59 -21.70 -62.49 18.67
N ALA A 60 -22.44 -63.59 18.68
CA ALA A 60 -21.93 -64.96 18.70
C ALA A 60 -22.96 -65.91 18.08
N SER A 61 -22.49 -67.06 17.62
CA SER A 61 -23.34 -68.13 17.11
C SER A 61 -23.30 -69.33 18.04
N ASP A 62 -24.48 -69.83 18.40
CA ASP A 62 -24.67 -71.10 19.07
C ASP A 62 -24.69 -72.26 18.07
N PRO A 63 -23.87 -73.32 18.25
CA PRO A 63 -23.78 -74.46 17.32
C PRO A 63 -25.08 -75.24 17.15
N ASP A 64 -25.93 -75.27 18.16
CA ASP A 64 -27.18 -76.03 18.17
C ASP A 64 -28.39 -75.15 17.76
N GLY A 65 -28.14 -73.86 17.54
CA GLY A 65 -29.10 -72.87 17.04
C GLY A 65 -29.95 -72.24 18.14
N ASP A 66 -29.62 -72.49 19.42
CA ASP A 66 -30.32 -71.93 20.56
C ASP A 66 -30.21 -70.40 20.57
N ALA A 67 -31.25 -69.74 21.08
CA ALA A 67 -31.19 -68.30 21.27
C ALA A 67 -30.18 -67.95 22.38
N VAL A 68 -29.51 -66.81 22.21
CA VAL A 68 -28.39 -66.39 23.05
C VAL A 68 -28.67 -65.04 23.69
N ALA A 69 -28.27 -64.90 24.95
CA ALA A 69 -28.18 -63.62 25.63
C ALA A 69 -26.70 -63.28 25.87
N TYR A 70 -26.33 -62.02 25.72
CA TYR A 70 -24.95 -61.59 25.91
C TYR A 70 -24.74 -60.99 27.29
N VAL A 71 -23.75 -61.49 28.00
CA VAL A 71 -23.32 -60.99 29.29
C VAL A 71 -22.11 -60.08 29.10
N PHE A 72 -22.19 -58.85 29.57
CA PHE A 72 -21.18 -57.81 29.47
C PHE A 72 -20.48 -57.58 30.81
N ASP A 73 -19.16 -57.51 30.76
CA ASP A 73 -18.27 -57.14 31.86
C ASP A 73 -17.65 -55.78 31.54
N TRP A 74 -17.88 -54.82 32.42
CA TRP A 74 -17.49 -53.42 32.24
C TRP A 74 -16.10 -53.10 32.81
N GLY A 75 -15.36 -54.10 33.30
CA GLY A 75 -13.95 -53.95 33.68
C GLY A 75 -13.68 -53.17 34.97
N GLY A 76 -14.72 -52.82 35.74
CA GLY A 76 -14.59 -52.05 36.99
C GLY A 76 -15.68 -52.30 38.04
N SER A 77 -16.64 -53.20 37.78
CA SER A 77 -17.69 -53.58 38.73
C SER A 77 -17.88 -55.10 38.75
N THR A 78 -18.26 -55.68 39.90
CA THR A 78 -18.59 -57.11 40.01
C THR A 78 -19.97 -57.45 39.43
N SER A 79 -20.71 -56.46 38.94
CA SER A 79 -22.05 -56.64 38.39
C SER A 79 -21.97 -56.81 36.86
N LEU A 80 -22.36 -58.00 36.39
CA LEU A 80 -22.47 -58.31 34.97
C LEU A 80 -23.86 -57.89 34.47
N VAL A 81 -23.93 -57.31 33.27
CA VAL A 81 -25.19 -56.89 32.65
C VAL A 81 -25.50 -57.81 31.47
N THR A 82 -26.71 -58.36 31.44
CA THR A 82 -27.13 -59.29 30.39
C THR A 82 -28.11 -58.61 29.43
N SER A 83 -27.90 -58.76 28.12
CA SER A 83 -28.83 -58.30 27.09
C SER A 83 -30.10 -59.15 27.08
N PRO A 84 -31.18 -58.69 26.42
CA PRO A 84 -32.27 -59.57 26.02
C PRO A 84 -31.75 -60.74 25.18
N GLU A 85 -32.44 -61.88 25.28
CA GLU A 85 -32.20 -63.07 24.48
C GLU A 85 -32.59 -62.82 23.03
N VAL A 86 -31.70 -63.17 22.10
CA VAL A 86 -31.87 -62.97 20.65
C VAL A 86 -31.53 -64.26 19.90
N PRO A 87 -32.04 -64.46 18.68
CA PRO A 87 -31.68 -65.63 17.88
C PRO A 87 -30.17 -65.74 17.67
N SER A 88 -29.62 -66.97 17.67
CA SER A 88 -28.21 -67.26 17.39
C SER A 88 -27.68 -66.47 16.18
N GLY A 89 -26.50 -65.86 16.31
CA GLY A 89 -25.87 -65.04 15.27
C GLY A 89 -26.37 -63.59 15.18
N THR A 90 -27.36 -63.19 16.00
CA THR A 90 -27.87 -61.81 16.02
C THR A 90 -27.05 -60.93 16.96
N THR A 91 -26.68 -59.73 16.50
CA THR A 91 -26.01 -58.74 17.34
C THR A 91 -27.01 -58.10 18.31
N SER A 92 -26.69 -58.11 19.61
CA SER A 92 -27.46 -57.41 20.64
C SER A 92 -26.53 -56.66 21.58
N GLY A 93 -27.03 -55.62 22.24
CA GLY A 93 -26.19 -54.69 22.98
C GLY A 93 -26.91 -54.00 24.12
N VAL A 94 -26.12 -53.41 25.01
CA VAL A 94 -26.54 -52.67 26.19
C VAL A 94 -25.76 -51.36 26.26
N VAL A 95 -26.30 -50.37 26.97
CA VAL A 95 -25.67 -49.06 27.16
C VAL A 95 -25.30 -48.91 28.63
N ALA A 96 -24.06 -48.52 28.90
CA ALA A 96 -23.61 -48.16 30.25
C ALA A 96 -23.13 -46.70 30.29
N THR A 97 -23.24 -46.06 31.45
CA THR A 97 -22.61 -44.77 31.75
C THR A 97 -21.51 -44.98 32.77
N PHE A 98 -20.38 -44.30 32.59
CA PHE A 98 -19.25 -44.37 33.51
C PHE A 98 -19.10 -43.01 34.18
N GLU A 99 -19.40 -42.92 35.48
CA GLU A 99 -19.39 -41.63 36.21
C GLU A 99 -17.98 -41.20 36.66
N ARG A 100 -16.98 -42.08 36.54
CA ARG A 100 -15.63 -41.84 37.05
C ARG A 100 -14.60 -42.01 35.93
N GLU A 101 -13.66 -41.07 35.87
CA GLU A 101 -12.49 -41.17 35.00
C GLU A 101 -11.65 -42.42 35.31
N GLY A 102 -11.14 -43.05 34.25
CA GLY A 102 -10.33 -44.24 34.36
C GLY A 102 -10.28 -45.06 33.07
N THR A 103 -9.51 -46.13 33.11
CA THR A 103 -9.39 -47.08 32.00
C THR A 103 -10.03 -48.40 32.40
N PHE A 104 -10.97 -48.87 31.59
CA PHE A 104 -11.81 -50.04 31.87
C PHE A 104 -11.59 -51.11 30.80
N GLN A 105 -11.39 -52.37 31.21
CA GLN A 105 -11.25 -53.50 30.31
C GLN A 105 -12.61 -54.17 30.10
N VAL A 106 -13.24 -53.91 28.96
CA VAL A 106 -14.59 -54.39 28.69
C VAL A 106 -14.60 -55.63 27.79
N ARG A 107 -15.51 -56.57 28.05
CA ARG A 107 -15.64 -57.81 27.30
C ARG A 107 -17.07 -58.34 27.36
N CYS A 108 -17.44 -59.22 26.44
CA CYS A 108 -18.75 -59.87 26.42
C CYS A 108 -18.63 -61.38 26.18
N ARG A 109 -19.64 -62.15 26.60
CA ARG A 109 -19.80 -63.58 26.24
C ARG A 109 -21.25 -63.90 25.95
N ALA A 110 -21.51 -64.92 25.16
CA ALA A 110 -22.86 -65.44 24.95
C ALA A 110 -23.22 -66.51 25.98
N VAL A 111 -24.49 -66.58 26.37
CA VAL A 111 -25.08 -67.62 27.20
C VAL A 111 -26.32 -68.11 26.46
N ASP A 112 -26.41 -69.41 26.22
CA ASP A 112 -27.58 -70.00 25.56
C ASP A 112 -28.81 -70.02 26.47
N ALA A 113 -29.96 -70.35 25.89
CA ALA A 113 -31.24 -70.50 26.59
C ALA A 113 -31.22 -71.58 27.70
N HIS A 114 -30.25 -72.50 27.68
CA HIS A 114 -30.05 -73.55 28.68
C HIS A 114 -29.12 -73.13 29.83
N GLY A 115 -28.55 -71.92 29.76
CA GLY A 115 -27.66 -71.34 30.76
C GLY A 115 -26.19 -71.72 30.59
N THR A 116 -25.81 -72.38 29.50
CA THR A 116 -24.40 -72.69 29.21
C THR A 116 -23.71 -71.44 28.68
N ALA A 117 -22.64 -71.03 29.35
CA ALA A 117 -21.87 -69.85 28.96
C ALA A 117 -20.75 -70.22 27.99
N GLY A 118 -20.68 -69.51 26.86
CA GLY A 118 -19.55 -69.53 25.95
C GLY A 118 -18.33 -68.78 26.51
N GLU A 119 -17.23 -68.82 25.75
CA GLU A 119 -16.02 -68.09 26.10
C GLU A 119 -16.20 -66.57 26.00
N TRP A 120 -15.41 -65.85 26.81
CA TRP A 120 -15.34 -64.38 26.74
C TRP A 120 -14.64 -63.90 25.47
N SER A 121 -15.10 -62.77 24.94
CA SER A 121 -14.41 -62.01 23.91
C SER A 121 -13.03 -61.54 24.40
N ALA A 122 -12.16 -61.17 23.45
CA ALA A 122 -11.00 -60.34 23.77
C ALA A 122 -11.45 -59.08 24.50
N SER A 123 -10.67 -58.66 25.52
CA SER A 123 -10.96 -57.44 26.26
C SER A 123 -10.53 -56.22 25.45
N VAL A 124 -11.39 -55.21 25.39
CA VAL A 124 -11.12 -53.94 24.73
C VAL A 124 -10.99 -52.85 25.79
N THR A 125 -10.01 -51.97 25.62
CA THR A 125 -9.72 -50.89 26.56
C THR A 125 -10.58 -49.67 26.26
N LEU A 126 -11.50 -49.34 27.18
CA LEU A 126 -12.31 -48.11 27.14
C LEU A 126 -11.69 -47.07 28.08
N THR A 127 -11.45 -45.85 27.59
CA THR A 127 -10.91 -44.76 28.41
C THR A 127 -11.98 -43.72 28.69
N VAL A 128 -12.29 -43.49 29.96
CA VAL A 128 -13.23 -42.46 30.43
C VAL A 128 -12.41 -41.30 30.96
N ARG A 129 -12.53 -40.13 30.34
CA ARG A 129 -11.84 -38.91 30.74
C ARG A 129 -12.64 -37.69 30.31
N ASP A 130 -12.58 -36.62 31.09
CA ASP A 130 -13.17 -35.33 30.71
C ASP A 130 -12.61 -34.89 29.35
N ALA A 131 -13.45 -34.26 28.53
CA ALA A 131 -12.94 -33.45 27.44
C ALA A 131 -12.12 -32.33 28.06
N THR A 132 -10.81 -32.35 27.79
CA THR A 132 -9.87 -31.34 28.25
C THR A 132 -10.44 -29.95 27.96
N PRO A 133 -10.54 -29.03 28.94
CA PRO A 133 -10.87 -27.65 28.65
C PRO A 133 -9.80 -27.08 27.73
N ALA A 134 -10.26 -26.39 26.68
CA ALA A 134 -9.47 -25.48 25.87
C ALA A 134 -8.58 -24.60 26.76
N GLY A 135 -7.26 -24.62 26.55
CA GLY A 135 -6.36 -23.68 27.20
C GLY A 135 -6.81 -22.23 26.97
N THR A 136 -6.45 -21.32 27.85
CA THR A 136 -6.58 -19.88 27.57
C THR A 136 -5.27 -19.37 27.00
N TRP A 137 -5.33 -18.56 25.94
CA TRP A 137 -4.17 -17.89 25.38
C TRP A 137 -4.24 -16.39 25.61
N GLU A 138 -3.07 -15.75 25.67
CA GLU A 138 -2.94 -14.33 25.92
C GLU A 138 -2.99 -13.53 24.62
N LEU A 139 -3.76 -12.44 24.62
CA LEU A 139 -3.73 -11.42 23.59
C LEU A 139 -3.06 -10.18 24.16
N GLN A 140 -1.90 -9.84 23.63
CA GLN A 140 -1.18 -8.61 23.97
C GLN A 140 -1.49 -7.52 22.94
N VAL A 141 -1.97 -6.38 23.39
CA VAL A 141 -2.29 -5.23 22.54
C VAL A 141 -1.34 -4.09 22.84
N ARG A 142 -0.77 -3.51 21.78
CA ARG A 142 0.13 -2.36 21.88
C ARG A 142 -0.33 -1.26 20.93
N VAL A 143 -0.41 -0.05 21.46
CA VAL A 143 -0.69 1.18 20.72
C VAL A 143 0.62 1.94 20.52
N VAL A 144 0.91 2.28 19.27
CA VAL A 144 2.07 3.10 18.89
C VAL A 144 1.55 4.36 18.23
N GLY A 145 1.93 5.54 18.73
CA GLY A 145 1.28 6.81 18.39
C GLY A 145 0.07 7.12 19.29
N LYS A 146 -0.79 8.07 18.91
CA LYS A 146 -1.99 8.44 19.69
C LYS A 146 -3.28 7.86 19.11
N GLY A 147 -3.93 6.98 19.86
CA GLY A 147 -5.23 6.39 19.55
C GLY A 147 -5.70 5.40 20.62
N ARG A 148 -6.75 4.64 20.35
CA ARG A 148 -7.39 3.68 21.26
C ARG A 148 -7.71 2.38 20.54
N VAL A 149 -7.61 1.25 21.22
CA VAL A 149 -7.90 -0.09 20.69
C VAL A 149 -8.87 -0.82 21.59
N THR A 150 -9.89 -1.44 21.00
CA THR A 150 -10.97 -2.17 21.69
C THR A 150 -11.20 -3.56 21.09
N SER A 151 -11.78 -4.52 21.83
CA SER A 151 -12.16 -5.84 21.31
C SER A 151 -13.62 -6.24 21.52
N THR A 152 -14.14 -7.10 20.65
CA THR A 152 -15.43 -7.80 20.78
C THR A 152 -15.23 -9.31 20.58
N PRO A 153 -15.50 -10.20 21.56
CA PRO A 153 -16.01 -9.91 22.89
C PRO A 153 -15.08 -8.99 23.70
N VAL A 154 -15.68 -8.26 24.64
CA VAL A 154 -14.97 -7.27 25.47
C VAL A 154 -13.86 -7.96 26.28
N GLY A 155 -12.65 -7.44 26.17
CA GLY A 155 -11.48 -7.91 26.90
C GLY A 155 -10.27 -6.98 26.76
N VAL A 156 -10.17 -6.26 25.65
CA VAL A 156 -9.16 -5.22 25.40
C VAL A 156 -9.85 -3.86 25.30
N ASP A 157 -9.32 -2.86 26.00
CA ASP A 157 -9.65 -1.43 25.86
C ASP A 157 -8.47 -0.59 26.39
N CYS A 158 -7.58 -0.15 25.50
CA CYS A 158 -6.40 0.62 25.92
C CYS A 158 -5.90 1.59 24.85
N SER A 159 -5.18 2.62 25.30
CA SER A 159 -4.53 3.66 24.47
C SER A 159 -3.00 3.59 24.50
N GLU A 160 -2.44 2.64 25.25
CA GLU A 160 -1.01 2.32 25.31
C GLU A 160 -0.82 0.80 25.14
N ALA A 161 -0.30 0.09 26.14
CA ALA A 161 -0.20 -1.37 26.12
C ALA A 161 -1.16 -2.00 27.13
N CYS A 162 -1.81 -3.10 26.75
CA CYS A 162 -2.62 -3.92 27.63
C CYS A 162 -2.66 -5.38 27.18
N ASP A 163 -3.00 -6.29 28.08
CA ASP A 163 -3.14 -7.71 27.80
C ASP A 163 -4.48 -8.25 28.32
N ALA A 164 -4.99 -9.29 27.65
CA ALA A 164 -6.21 -9.98 28.04
C ALA A 164 -6.16 -11.47 27.65
N ARG A 165 -6.83 -12.34 28.41
CA ARG A 165 -6.83 -13.80 28.18
C ARG A 165 -8.17 -14.30 27.67
N PHE A 166 -8.12 -15.19 26.68
CA PHE A 166 -9.31 -15.73 26.01
C PHE A 166 -9.21 -17.25 25.83
N ALA A 167 -10.35 -17.93 25.75
CA ALA A 167 -10.39 -19.38 25.53
C ALA A 167 -9.88 -19.76 24.13
N THR A 168 -9.25 -20.93 23.98
CA THR A 168 -8.78 -21.44 22.67
C THR A 168 -9.95 -21.48 21.67
N GLY A 169 -9.72 -20.96 20.47
CA GLY A 169 -10.71 -20.89 19.39
C GLY A 169 -11.67 -19.70 19.48
N THR A 170 -11.50 -18.78 20.46
CA THR A 170 -12.31 -17.55 20.55
C THR A 170 -12.12 -16.73 19.28
N ARG A 171 -13.22 -16.50 18.55
CA ARG A 171 -13.27 -15.53 17.46
C ARG A 171 -13.56 -14.15 18.04
N MET A 172 -12.70 -13.18 17.74
CA MET A 172 -12.88 -11.82 18.19
C MET A 172 -12.60 -10.80 17.09
N THR A 173 -13.20 -9.63 17.23
CA THR A 173 -12.96 -8.45 16.40
C THR A 173 -12.24 -7.40 17.23
N VAL A 174 -11.08 -6.94 16.79
CA VAL A 174 -10.32 -5.85 17.40
C VAL A 174 -10.48 -4.60 16.54
N GLU A 175 -10.76 -3.45 17.16
CA GLU A 175 -11.00 -2.17 16.50
C GLU A 175 -10.01 -1.11 17.01
N ALA A 176 -9.58 -0.20 16.14
CA ALA A 176 -8.66 0.89 16.47
C ALA A 176 -9.17 2.26 16.01
N GLU A 177 -9.19 3.22 16.93
CA GLU A 177 -9.66 4.60 16.72
C GLU A 177 -8.54 5.62 16.96
N PRO A 178 -8.23 6.49 15.98
CA PRO A 178 -7.22 7.54 16.15
C PRO A 178 -7.64 8.63 17.14
N ALA A 179 -6.67 9.24 17.83
CA ALA A 179 -6.89 10.49 18.56
C ALA A 179 -7.00 11.69 17.61
N GLU A 180 -7.49 12.83 18.11
CA GLU A 180 -7.59 14.07 17.33
C GLU A 180 -6.22 14.50 16.77
N GLY A 181 -6.17 14.82 15.46
CA GLY A 181 -4.94 15.17 14.75
C GLY A 181 -4.02 13.98 14.43
N TRP A 182 -4.51 12.75 14.58
CA TRP A 182 -3.81 11.51 14.25
C TRP A 182 -4.65 10.62 13.33
N ARG A 183 -4.00 9.79 12.52
CA ARG A 183 -4.63 8.80 11.63
C ARG A 183 -4.13 7.39 11.94
N LEU A 184 -5.01 6.39 11.79
CA LEU A 184 -4.65 4.97 11.90
C LEU A 184 -3.90 4.57 10.62
N LEU A 185 -2.68 4.06 10.78
CA LEU A 185 -1.87 3.54 9.69
C LEU A 185 -2.12 2.05 9.44
N GLY A 186 -2.50 1.31 10.48
CA GLY A 186 -2.85 -0.09 10.39
C GLY A 186 -2.77 -0.80 11.73
N MET A 187 -3.21 -2.06 11.73
CA MET A 187 -3.10 -2.97 12.85
C MET A 187 -2.40 -4.23 12.39
N THR A 188 -1.36 -4.69 13.07
CA THR A 188 -0.71 -5.98 12.76
C THR A 188 -1.23 -7.03 13.73
N PRO A 189 -1.64 -8.24 13.32
CA PRO A 189 -1.34 -8.94 12.05
C PRO A 189 -2.27 -8.64 10.85
N CYS A 190 -3.13 -7.63 10.96
CA CYS A 190 -4.12 -7.28 9.95
C CYS A 190 -3.45 -6.57 8.75
N GLN A 191 -3.99 -6.77 7.54
CA GLN A 191 -3.40 -6.19 6.33
C GLN A 191 -3.90 -4.75 6.13
N GLY A 192 -2.97 -3.80 6.02
CA GLY A 192 -3.25 -2.41 5.64
C GLY A 192 -3.85 -1.53 6.75
N ALA A 193 -4.53 -0.45 6.35
CA ALA A 193 -5.13 0.56 7.25
C ALA A 193 -6.51 0.16 7.79
N ALA A 194 -6.75 -1.15 7.97
CA ALA A 194 -8.04 -1.65 8.43
C ALA A 194 -8.31 -1.16 9.87
N ARG A 195 -9.49 -0.57 10.10
CA ARG A 195 -9.94 -0.12 11.43
C ARG A 195 -10.44 -1.24 12.31
N SER A 196 -10.78 -2.38 11.73
CA SER A 196 -11.24 -3.58 12.42
C SER A 196 -10.53 -4.81 11.91
N CYS A 197 -10.37 -5.81 12.76
CA CYS A 197 -9.62 -7.03 12.48
C CYS A 197 -10.22 -8.24 13.19
N GLU A 198 -10.50 -9.31 12.44
CA GLU A 198 -10.96 -10.58 13.02
C GLU A 198 -9.80 -11.52 13.31
N LEU A 199 -9.78 -12.08 14.51
CA LEU A 199 -8.73 -12.97 15.03
C LEU A 199 -9.37 -14.22 15.64
N VAL A 200 -8.66 -15.34 15.54
CA VAL A 200 -8.98 -16.57 16.28
C VAL A 200 -7.85 -16.83 17.26
N ILE A 201 -8.15 -16.85 18.55
CA ILE A 201 -7.16 -17.02 19.60
C ILE A 201 -6.87 -18.51 19.80
N ASP A 202 -5.87 -19.05 19.11
CA ASP A 202 -5.42 -20.45 19.17
C ASP A 202 -4.02 -20.63 19.76
N ARG A 203 -3.33 -19.51 20.02
CA ARG A 203 -2.00 -19.36 20.63
C ARG A 203 -1.86 -17.96 21.22
N ASP A 204 -0.80 -17.73 21.99
CA ASP A 204 -0.44 -16.36 22.40
C ASP A 204 -0.30 -15.47 21.15
N SER A 205 -1.04 -14.38 21.16
CA SER A 205 -1.28 -13.52 20.01
C SER A 205 -0.95 -12.08 20.38
N PHE A 206 -0.53 -11.29 19.41
CA PHE A 206 -0.24 -9.88 19.62
C PHE A 206 -0.94 -9.03 18.56
N VAL A 207 -1.44 -7.87 18.97
CA VAL A 207 -2.00 -6.85 18.08
C VAL A 207 -1.26 -5.54 18.32
N THR A 208 -0.68 -4.97 17.26
CA THR A 208 -0.07 -3.64 17.33
C THR A 208 -0.89 -2.68 16.48
N ALA A 209 -1.58 -1.73 17.10
CA ALA A 209 -2.25 -0.63 16.40
C ALA A 209 -1.32 0.57 16.30
N LEU A 210 -1.20 1.11 15.09
CA LEU A 210 -0.22 2.14 14.78
C LEU A 210 -0.91 3.40 14.26
N PHE A 211 -0.64 4.52 14.91
CA PHE A 211 -1.16 5.83 14.62
C PHE A 211 -0.01 6.77 14.22
N ALA A 212 -0.28 7.73 13.35
CA ALA A 212 0.64 8.81 13.02
C ALA A 212 -0.07 10.17 13.01
N PRO A 213 0.64 11.29 13.20
CA PRO A 213 0.05 12.62 13.07
C PRO A 213 -0.57 12.84 11.69
N GLU A 214 -1.64 13.63 11.60
CA GLU A 214 -2.25 14.04 10.34
C GLU A 214 -1.36 15.01 9.54
N THR A 215 -0.45 15.71 10.22
CA THR A 215 0.52 16.62 9.62
C THR A 215 1.95 16.17 9.92
N ASP A 216 2.72 15.91 8.87
CA ASP A 216 4.12 15.49 8.97
C ASP A 216 5.01 16.57 9.63
N ALA A 217 5.83 16.19 10.61
CA ALA A 217 6.90 17.03 11.17
C ALA A 217 8.09 17.12 10.19
N THR A 218 7.85 17.67 9.00
CA THR A 218 8.86 17.84 7.95
C THR A 218 9.45 19.25 8.00
N LEU A 219 10.75 19.38 7.72
CA LEU A 219 11.17 20.51 6.89
C LEU A 219 11.03 20.01 5.47
N SER A 220 9.95 20.42 4.82
CA SER A 220 9.52 19.85 3.56
C SER A 220 10.49 20.20 2.44
N TRP A 221 11.42 19.29 2.18
CA TRP A 221 11.92 19.00 0.85
C TRP A 221 10.95 18.00 0.24
N GLN A 222 9.81 18.49 -0.25
CA GLN A 222 8.83 17.66 -0.94
C GLN A 222 8.85 18.02 -2.41
N ARG A 223 9.50 17.21 -3.24
CA ARG A 223 9.26 17.20 -4.70
C ARG A 223 8.66 15.85 -5.06
N SER A 224 7.43 15.64 -4.61
CA SER A 224 6.61 14.51 -5.06
C SER A 224 5.97 14.86 -6.40
N GLY A 225 6.32 14.12 -7.44
CA GLY A 225 5.60 14.15 -8.70
C GLY A 225 4.20 13.60 -8.51
N ALA A 226 3.20 14.26 -9.09
CA ALA A 226 1.90 13.60 -9.33
C ALA A 226 2.14 12.44 -10.31
N ARG A 227 1.40 11.34 -10.15
CA ARG A 227 1.59 10.14 -10.98
C ARG A 227 0.65 10.11 -12.17
N LEU A 228 -0.55 10.65 -11.99
CA LEU A 228 -1.54 10.91 -13.03
C LEU A 228 -2.19 12.27 -12.75
N PRO A 229 -1.43 13.38 -12.88
CA PRO A 229 -2.01 14.70 -12.69
C PRO A 229 -3.17 14.90 -13.67
N GLY A 230 -4.21 15.60 -13.23
CA GLY A 230 -5.35 16.02 -14.05
C GLY A 230 -5.81 17.40 -13.58
N ALA A 231 -6.42 18.16 -14.51
CA ALA A 231 -6.94 19.51 -14.26
C ALA A 231 -5.93 20.46 -13.55
N PRO A 232 -4.74 20.70 -14.15
CA PRO A 232 -3.78 21.65 -13.61
C PRO A 232 -4.38 23.06 -13.58
N GLN A 233 -4.23 23.77 -12.48
CA GLN A 233 -4.66 25.16 -12.35
C GLN A 233 -3.67 25.98 -11.54
N TRP A 234 -3.26 27.14 -12.08
CA TRP A 234 -2.51 28.12 -11.33
C TRP A 234 -3.40 28.81 -10.29
N SER A 235 -2.81 29.14 -9.14
CA SER A 235 -3.43 30.12 -8.24
C SER A 235 -3.51 31.48 -8.95
N PRO A 236 -4.49 32.34 -8.59
CA PRO A 236 -4.65 33.65 -9.22
C PRO A 236 -3.40 34.54 -9.17
N ASP A 237 -2.59 34.41 -8.11
CA ASP A 237 -1.33 35.13 -7.93
C ASP A 237 -0.14 34.48 -8.68
N GLY A 238 -0.34 33.31 -9.28
CA GLY A 238 0.68 32.51 -9.97
C GLY A 238 1.70 31.85 -9.05
N THR A 239 1.60 32.02 -7.73
CA THR A 239 2.60 31.48 -6.80
C THR A 239 2.45 29.99 -6.55
N ARG A 240 1.32 29.41 -6.93
CA ARG A 240 1.01 27.99 -6.73
C ARG A 240 0.41 27.36 -7.96
N LEU A 241 0.61 26.05 -8.07
CA LEU A 241 -0.01 25.22 -9.08
C LEU A 241 -0.73 24.08 -8.37
N THR A 242 -1.92 23.70 -8.83
CA THR A 242 -2.70 22.60 -8.25
C THR A 242 -3.09 21.59 -9.30
N ALA A 243 -3.19 20.33 -8.93
CA ALA A 243 -3.65 19.26 -9.80
C ALA A 243 -4.20 18.10 -8.97
N LEU A 244 -5.13 17.35 -9.56
CA LEU A 244 -5.64 16.10 -9.03
C LEU A 244 -4.69 14.96 -9.39
N ASP A 245 -4.27 14.14 -8.44
CA ASP A 245 -3.40 13.00 -8.70
C ASP A 245 -4.20 11.70 -8.76
N GLY A 246 -4.60 11.26 -9.96
CA GLY A 246 -5.57 10.20 -10.22
C GLY A 246 -5.15 8.76 -9.93
N THR A 247 -4.41 8.47 -8.85
CA THR A 247 -4.11 7.08 -8.50
C THR A 247 -5.37 6.29 -8.11
N SER A 248 -5.40 5.01 -8.51
CA SER A 248 -6.58 4.16 -8.38
C SER A 248 -7.06 4.05 -6.93
N SER A 249 -8.25 4.61 -6.72
CA SER A 249 -9.14 4.54 -5.56
C SER A 249 -9.11 5.65 -4.50
N ARG A 250 -8.11 6.54 -4.38
CA ARG A 250 -8.09 7.72 -3.44
C ARG A 250 -7.07 8.82 -3.79
N GLY A 251 -6.86 9.11 -5.07
CA GLY A 251 -5.94 10.14 -5.53
C GLY A 251 -6.02 11.49 -4.79
N PRO A 252 -4.92 12.04 -4.22
CA PRO A 252 -4.95 13.31 -3.52
C PRO A 252 -4.98 14.52 -4.46
N LEU A 253 -5.48 15.64 -3.95
CA LEU A 253 -5.21 16.96 -4.51
C LEU A 253 -3.80 17.39 -4.07
N ARG A 254 -2.96 17.79 -5.03
CA ARG A 254 -1.62 18.32 -4.75
C ARG A 254 -1.57 19.82 -5.06
N ILE A 255 -0.81 20.55 -4.25
CA ILE A 255 -0.53 21.98 -4.40
C ILE A 255 0.98 22.18 -4.37
N TRP A 256 1.55 22.68 -5.47
CA TRP A 256 2.95 23.03 -5.60
C TRP A 256 3.16 24.53 -5.40
N ASP A 257 4.32 24.90 -4.87
CA ASP A 257 4.88 26.25 -5.01
C ASP A 257 5.51 26.38 -6.39
N ALA A 258 5.05 27.37 -7.15
CA ALA A 258 5.40 27.63 -8.54
C ALA A 258 6.89 27.86 -8.77
N ARG A 259 7.55 28.49 -7.80
CA ARG A 259 8.94 28.95 -7.94
C ARG A 259 9.94 27.83 -7.63
N SER A 260 9.68 27.08 -6.56
CA SER A 260 10.56 26.03 -6.06
C SER A 260 10.25 24.66 -6.65
N GLY A 261 9.07 24.48 -7.24
CA GLY A 261 8.53 23.18 -7.68
C GLY A 261 8.21 22.23 -6.53
N ALA A 262 8.22 22.72 -5.29
CA ALA A 262 7.97 21.90 -4.11
C ALA A 262 6.47 21.72 -3.88
N VAL A 263 6.04 20.52 -3.52
CA VAL A 263 4.68 20.30 -3.00
C VAL A 263 4.57 20.97 -1.65
N THR A 264 3.70 21.97 -1.57
CA THR A 264 3.35 22.65 -0.33
C THR A 264 2.25 21.92 0.41
N ARG A 265 1.29 21.31 -0.30
CA ARG A 265 0.17 20.57 0.31
C ARG A 265 -0.21 19.34 -0.50
N MET A 266 -0.64 18.32 0.23
CA MET A 266 -1.30 17.14 -0.30
C MET A 266 -2.55 16.91 0.53
N ILE A 267 -3.71 17.04 -0.11
CA ILE A 267 -5.02 16.98 0.54
C ILE A 267 -5.70 15.71 0.05
N PHE A 268 -6.14 14.87 0.98
CA PHE A 268 -6.89 13.66 0.66
C PHE A 268 -8.38 13.93 0.72
N ALA A 269 -9.12 13.34 -0.21
CA ALA A 269 -10.57 13.37 -0.17
C ALA A 269 -11.08 12.60 1.07
N PRO A 270 -12.30 12.91 1.55
CA PRO A 270 -12.98 12.11 2.58
C PRO A 270 -12.99 10.62 2.22
N ALA A 271 -13.01 9.74 3.22
CA ALA A 271 -12.85 8.29 3.01
C ALA A 271 -13.88 7.65 2.06
N ASP A 272 -15.04 8.27 1.89
CA ASP A 272 -16.14 7.84 1.04
C ASP A 272 -16.14 8.48 -0.36
N ALA A 273 -15.15 9.32 -0.69
CA ALA A 273 -15.15 10.14 -1.90
C ALA A 273 -13.76 10.25 -2.56
N LEU A 274 -13.75 10.74 -3.80
CA LEU A 274 -12.57 11.12 -4.58
C LEU A 274 -12.69 12.57 -5.02
N PHE A 275 -11.57 13.29 -5.11
CA PHE A 275 -11.53 14.54 -5.85
C PHE A 275 -11.57 14.26 -7.35
N VAL A 276 -12.47 14.94 -8.06
CA VAL A 276 -12.77 14.69 -9.48
C VAL A 276 -12.87 15.96 -10.32
N GLY A 277 -12.88 17.14 -9.69
CA GLY A 277 -12.84 18.44 -10.38
C GLY A 277 -12.24 19.51 -9.48
N LEU A 278 -11.66 20.56 -10.07
CA LEU A 278 -11.01 21.67 -9.37
C LEU A 278 -11.38 23.02 -9.98
N ALA A 279 -11.50 24.04 -9.13
CA ALA A 279 -11.62 25.44 -9.55
C ALA A 279 -11.05 26.39 -8.49
N TRP A 280 -10.06 27.20 -8.84
CA TRP A 280 -9.54 28.28 -7.99
C TRP A 280 -10.51 29.46 -7.92
N MET A 281 -10.73 29.96 -6.70
CA MET A 281 -11.48 31.18 -6.48
C MET A 281 -10.61 32.40 -6.88
N PRO A 282 -11.13 33.35 -7.68
CA PRO A 282 -10.39 34.56 -8.05
C PRO A 282 -9.92 35.36 -6.83
N GLU A 283 -8.72 35.95 -6.94
CA GLU A 283 -8.11 36.84 -5.93
C GLU A 283 -8.10 36.27 -4.50
N SER A 284 -8.07 34.94 -4.37
CA SER A 284 -8.21 34.25 -3.09
C SER A 284 -7.31 33.03 -3.01
N ASN A 285 -7.01 32.61 -1.77
CA ASN A 285 -6.36 31.32 -1.48
C ASN A 285 -7.36 30.16 -1.40
N THR A 286 -8.60 30.36 -1.81
CA THR A 286 -9.66 29.35 -1.70
C THR A 286 -9.74 28.52 -2.97
N LEU A 287 -9.81 27.20 -2.81
CA LEU A 287 -9.98 26.23 -3.88
C LEU A 287 -11.31 25.49 -3.70
N ALA A 288 -12.09 25.37 -4.76
CA ALA A 288 -13.22 24.46 -4.80
C ALA A 288 -12.77 23.12 -5.39
N ALA A 289 -13.10 22.03 -4.70
CA ALA A 289 -12.87 20.68 -5.19
C ALA A 289 -14.19 19.90 -5.25
N GLY A 290 -14.48 19.36 -6.43
CA GLY A 290 -15.63 18.50 -6.67
C GLY A 290 -15.36 17.07 -6.21
N LEU A 291 -16.36 16.44 -5.60
CA LEU A 291 -16.28 15.08 -5.09
C LEU A 291 -17.09 14.10 -5.95
N SER A 292 -16.62 12.86 -6.03
CA SER A 292 -17.32 11.74 -6.72
C SER A 292 -18.71 11.42 -6.13
N THR A 293 -19.00 11.94 -4.94
CA THR A 293 -20.26 11.73 -4.19
C THR A 293 -21.31 12.80 -4.44
N GLY A 294 -21.07 13.77 -5.33
CA GLY A 294 -22.03 14.85 -5.59
C GLY A 294 -21.96 16.03 -4.62
N ARG A 295 -20.79 16.21 -4.00
CA ARG A 295 -20.49 17.28 -3.05
C ARG A 295 -19.39 18.18 -3.61
N VAL A 296 -19.37 19.41 -3.14
CA VAL A 296 -18.23 20.33 -3.31
C VAL A 296 -17.66 20.63 -1.94
N VAL A 297 -16.33 20.69 -1.88
CA VAL A 297 -15.60 21.18 -0.71
C VAL A 297 -14.79 22.42 -1.08
N LEU A 298 -14.86 23.44 -0.22
CA LEU A 298 -13.97 24.59 -0.25
C LEU A 298 -12.81 24.32 0.69
N LEU A 299 -11.61 24.51 0.16
CA LEU A 299 -10.36 24.27 0.83
C LEU A 299 -9.58 25.58 0.87
N ASP A 300 -8.95 25.86 1.99
CA ASP A 300 -7.91 26.89 2.06
C ASP A 300 -6.60 26.27 1.54
N ALA A 301 -6.09 26.79 0.42
CA ALA A 301 -4.91 26.26 -0.26
C ALA A 301 -3.61 26.46 0.55
N VAL A 302 -3.61 27.34 1.56
CA VAL A 302 -2.45 27.61 2.42
C VAL A 302 -2.38 26.64 3.58
N THR A 303 -3.50 26.36 4.23
CA THR A 303 -3.59 25.54 5.45
C THR A 303 -4.01 24.11 5.13
N GLY A 304 -4.67 23.88 4.00
CA GLY A 304 -5.33 22.63 3.67
C GLY A 304 -6.66 22.41 4.42
N ALA A 305 -7.09 23.38 5.22
CA ALA A 305 -8.31 23.27 6.01
C ALA A 305 -9.55 23.25 5.11
N THR A 306 -10.50 22.39 5.46
CA THR A 306 -11.84 22.44 4.86
C THR A 306 -12.60 23.62 5.44
N LEU A 307 -12.93 24.58 4.57
CA LEU A 307 -13.69 25.78 4.92
C LEU A 307 -15.20 25.50 4.94
N ARG A 308 -15.69 24.76 3.94
CA ARG A 308 -17.12 24.44 3.79
C ARG A 308 -17.30 23.23 2.91
N THR A 309 -18.34 22.44 3.18
CA THR A 309 -18.79 21.35 2.29
C THR A 309 -20.29 21.46 2.11
N TRP A 310 -20.78 21.29 0.89
CA TRP A 310 -22.22 21.16 0.62
C TRP A 310 -22.50 20.15 -0.49
N ALA A 311 -23.73 19.64 -0.49
CA ALA A 311 -24.23 18.76 -1.54
C ALA A 311 -24.75 19.61 -2.71
N VAL A 312 -24.38 19.23 -3.93
CA VAL A 312 -24.81 19.93 -5.14
C VAL A 312 -25.89 19.17 -5.90
N GLN A 313 -25.54 17.99 -6.43
CA GLN A 313 -26.43 17.09 -7.16
C GLN A 313 -25.83 15.68 -7.18
N SER A 314 -26.62 14.65 -7.46
CA SER A 314 -26.11 13.27 -7.57
C SER A 314 -25.11 13.11 -8.72
N GLY A 315 -24.12 12.23 -8.54
CA GLY A 315 -23.06 11.97 -9.53
C GLY A 315 -21.74 12.68 -9.18
N ALA A 316 -20.69 12.41 -9.96
CA ALA A 316 -19.38 13.01 -9.72
C ALA A 316 -19.36 14.46 -10.22
N VAL A 317 -18.90 15.40 -9.38
CA VAL A 317 -18.81 16.83 -9.71
C VAL A 317 -17.51 17.10 -10.48
N GLU A 318 -17.52 16.82 -11.78
CA GLU A 318 -16.33 16.89 -12.63
C GLU A 318 -16.05 18.31 -13.16
N ALA A 319 -17.10 19.12 -13.38
CA ALA A 319 -16.95 20.48 -13.90
C ALA A 319 -17.35 21.53 -12.84
N LEU A 320 -16.44 22.44 -12.54
CA LEU A 320 -16.65 23.56 -11.62
C LEU A 320 -16.01 24.83 -12.19
N ALA A 321 -16.66 25.98 -11.99
CA ALA A 321 -16.10 27.27 -12.42
C ALA A 321 -16.58 28.42 -11.52
N TRP A 322 -15.64 29.23 -11.05
CA TRP A 322 -15.94 30.42 -10.26
C TRP A 322 -16.32 31.59 -11.16
N SER A 323 -17.28 32.40 -10.73
CA SER A 323 -17.51 33.71 -11.33
C SER A 323 -16.29 34.61 -11.10
N PRO A 324 -15.98 35.55 -12.02
CA PRO A 324 -14.79 36.40 -11.91
C PRO A 324 -14.73 37.25 -10.64
N ASP A 325 -15.90 37.59 -10.09
CA ASP A 325 -16.03 38.32 -8.82
C ASP A 325 -15.87 37.43 -7.56
N GLY A 326 -15.71 36.11 -7.74
CA GLY A 326 -15.59 35.13 -6.67
C GLY A 326 -16.86 34.88 -5.85
N THR A 327 -18.01 35.46 -6.23
CA THR A 327 -19.23 35.37 -5.42
C THR A 327 -20.07 34.12 -5.72
N ARG A 328 -19.88 33.52 -6.90
CA ARG A 328 -20.68 32.40 -7.40
C ARG A 328 -19.80 31.26 -7.89
N LEU A 329 -20.30 30.04 -7.71
CA LEU A 329 -19.69 28.81 -8.23
C LEU A 329 -20.70 28.10 -9.11
N ALA A 330 -20.33 27.82 -10.36
CA ALA A 330 -21.10 26.95 -11.25
C ALA A 330 -20.60 25.51 -11.14
N THR A 331 -21.51 24.53 -11.14
CA THR A 331 -21.16 23.11 -11.02
C THR A 331 -22.01 22.23 -11.95
N ALA A 332 -21.40 21.23 -12.57
CA ALA A 332 -22.08 20.16 -13.30
C ALA A 332 -21.61 18.77 -12.85
N THR A 333 -22.45 17.74 -13.00
CA THR A 333 -22.06 16.35 -12.71
C THR A 333 -22.17 15.46 -13.93
N ASN A 334 -21.45 14.33 -13.89
CA ASN A 334 -21.49 13.32 -14.94
C ASN A 334 -22.83 12.56 -15.05
N ALA A 335 -23.76 12.79 -14.12
CA ALA A 335 -25.04 12.10 -14.06
C ALA A 335 -26.21 12.92 -14.63
N SER A 336 -26.05 14.24 -14.83
CA SER A 336 -27.12 15.13 -15.28
C SER A 336 -26.67 16.01 -16.46
N LYS A 337 -27.63 16.69 -17.07
CA LYS A 337 -27.40 17.78 -18.05
C LYS A 337 -27.60 19.16 -17.41
N GLU A 338 -27.70 19.20 -16.08
CA GLU A 338 -28.04 20.39 -15.34
C GLU A 338 -26.78 21.04 -14.76
N VAL A 339 -26.65 22.35 -15.03
CA VAL A 339 -25.64 23.20 -14.44
C VAL A 339 -26.31 24.05 -13.37
N HIS A 340 -25.78 23.98 -12.16
CA HIS A 340 -26.27 24.72 -11.01
C HIS A 340 -25.29 25.83 -10.65
N VAL A 341 -25.81 27.03 -10.39
CA VAL A 341 -25.05 28.16 -9.87
C VAL A 341 -25.35 28.30 -8.38
N TRP A 342 -24.31 28.49 -7.58
CA TRP A 342 -24.36 28.54 -6.13
C TRP A 342 -23.79 29.86 -5.64
N ASN A 343 -24.42 30.46 -4.64
CA ASN A 343 -23.78 31.51 -3.87
C ASN A 343 -22.67 30.88 -3.03
N ALA A 344 -21.44 31.32 -3.23
CA ALA A 344 -20.29 30.69 -2.60
C ALA A 344 -20.19 30.94 -1.09
N ALA A 345 -20.70 32.07 -0.60
CA ALA A 345 -20.67 32.41 0.81
C ALA A 345 -21.69 31.59 1.61
N THR A 346 -22.89 31.39 1.06
CA THR A 346 -23.98 30.70 1.76
C THR A 346 -24.05 29.20 1.44
N GLY A 347 -23.61 28.78 0.24
CA GLY A 347 -23.80 27.43 -0.28
C GLY A 347 -25.21 27.17 -0.80
N GLU A 348 -26.03 28.22 -0.97
CA GLU A 348 -27.39 28.13 -1.48
C GLU A 348 -27.43 28.27 -3.01
N ARG A 349 -28.44 27.68 -3.65
CA ARG A 349 -28.64 27.77 -5.10
C ARG A 349 -29.02 29.19 -5.49
N ASP A 350 -28.31 29.75 -6.46
CA ASP A 350 -28.60 31.03 -7.08
C ASP A 350 -29.40 30.81 -8.37
N GLY A 351 -30.73 30.75 -8.22
CA GLY A 351 -31.67 30.59 -9.33
C GLY A 351 -32.00 29.14 -9.71
N ALA A 352 -32.69 29.00 -10.84
CA ALA A 352 -33.06 27.70 -11.42
C ALA A 352 -31.88 27.09 -12.20
N PRO A 353 -31.76 25.76 -12.28
CA PRO A 353 -30.69 25.13 -13.04
C PRO A 353 -30.76 25.49 -14.52
N LEU A 354 -29.59 25.65 -15.13
CA LEU A 354 -29.44 25.75 -16.58
C LEU A 354 -29.39 24.33 -17.16
N THR A 355 -29.98 24.13 -18.33
CA THR A 355 -30.02 22.81 -18.98
C THR A 355 -29.20 22.85 -20.27
N ALA A 356 -28.14 22.05 -20.32
CA ALA A 356 -27.31 21.87 -21.51
C ALA A 356 -27.93 20.82 -22.46
N VAL A 357 -27.52 20.83 -23.73
CA VAL A 357 -28.00 19.86 -24.73
C VAL A 357 -27.53 18.43 -24.43
N ASP A 358 -26.36 18.28 -23.79
CA ASP A 358 -25.84 17.01 -23.29
C ASP A 358 -24.99 17.18 -22.01
N ARG A 359 -24.31 16.12 -21.57
CA ARG A 359 -23.46 16.14 -20.37
C ARG A 359 -22.33 17.14 -20.52
N VAL A 360 -22.13 17.96 -19.48
CA VAL A 360 -21.12 19.02 -19.44
C VAL A 360 -19.81 18.48 -18.88
N ARG A 361 -18.69 18.70 -19.59
CA ARG A 361 -17.34 18.32 -19.16
C ARG A 361 -16.56 19.49 -18.56
N ALA A 362 -16.74 20.68 -19.11
CA ALA A 362 -16.06 21.89 -18.66
C ALA A 362 -17.02 23.08 -18.60
N LEU A 363 -16.73 23.98 -17.67
CA LEU A 363 -17.49 25.20 -17.42
C LEU A 363 -16.49 26.36 -17.38
N THR A 364 -16.80 27.45 -18.06
CA THR A 364 -15.95 28.65 -18.04
C THR A 364 -16.82 29.90 -18.04
N TRP A 365 -16.66 30.74 -17.02
CA TRP A 365 -17.29 32.07 -16.98
C TRP A 365 -16.58 33.02 -17.94
N SER A 366 -17.34 33.90 -18.59
CA SER A 366 -16.73 35.03 -19.29
C SER A 366 -16.04 35.96 -18.29
N PRO A 367 -14.97 36.68 -18.70
CA PRO A 367 -14.22 37.57 -17.80
C PRO A 367 -15.07 38.69 -17.16
N ASP A 368 -16.15 39.10 -17.82
CA ASP A 368 -17.10 40.09 -17.31
C ASP A 368 -18.20 39.49 -16.42
N GLY A 369 -18.27 38.16 -16.30
CA GLY A 369 -19.26 37.42 -15.49
C GLY A 369 -20.67 37.36 -16.08
N SER A 370 -20.87 37.84 -17.32
CA SER A 370 -22.17 37.89 -17.97
C SER A 370 -22.62 36.55 -18.56
N TRP A 371 -21.66 35.69 -18.93
CA TRP A 371 -21.91 34.45 -19.66
C TRP A 371 -21.27 33.25 -18.97
N LEU A 372 -21.93 32.11 -19.10
CA LEU A 372 -21.37 30.81 -18.77
C LEU A 372 -21.27 29.98 -20.06
N ALA A 373 -20.04 29.69 -20.46
CA ALA A 373 -19.76 28.76 -21.55
C ALA A 373 -19.75 27.33 -21.00
N MET A 374 -20.47 26.43 -21.66
CA MET A 374 -20.60 25.03 -21.28
C MET A 374 -20.11 24.14 -22.42
N GLU A 375 -19.09 23.33 -22.16
CA GLU A 375 -18.61 22.33 -23.11
C GLU A 375 -19.37 21.02 -22.87
N ALA A 376 -20.34 20.72 -23.74
CA ALA A 376 -21.22 19.56 -23.64
C ALA A 376 -20.93 18.53 -24.74
N GLY A 377 -21.12 17.23 -24.48
CA GLY A 377 -20.85 16.22 -25.50
C GLY A 377 -21.32 14.80 -25.18
N ARG A 378 -21.51 14.01 -26.25
CA ARG A 378 -21.82 12.58 -26.16
C ARG A 378 -20.55 11.75 -26.35
N TRP A 379 -20.31 10.85 -25.40
CA TRP A 379 -19.14 9.97 -25.38
C TRP A 379 -19.55 8.50 -25.64
N GLY A 380 -18.90 7.86 -26.62
CA GLY A 380 -19.20 6.50 -27.09
C GLY A 380 -19.97 6.48 -28.41
N GLY A 381 -19.25 6.32 -29.53
CA GLY A 381 -19.78 6.35 -30.90
C GLY A 381 -19.17 7.49 -31.74
N ALA A 382 -19.89 8.00 -32.75
CA ALA A 382 -19.50 9.22 -33.45
C ALA A 382 -19.42 10.38 -32.45
N PHE A 383 -18.21 10.90 -32.21
CA PHE A 383 -17.96 11.97 -31.26
C PHE A 383 -18.68 13.26 -31.70
N SER A 384 -19.50 13.83 -30.81
CA SER A 384 -20.17 15.12 -31.01
C SER A 384 -20.03 15.95 -29.75
N GLN A 385 -19.48 17.16 -29.89
CA GLN A 385 -19.23 18.12 -28.82
C GLN A 385 -19.76 19.49 -29.23
N TRP A 386 -20.14 20.30 -28.24
CA TRP A 386 -20.68 21.64 -28.43
C TRP A 386 -20.15 22.59 -27.36
N VAL A 387 -19.95 23.87 -27.74
CA VAL A 387 -19.95 24.96 -26.76
C VAL A 387 -21.30 25.65 -26.80
N GLU A 388 -21.92 25.78 -25.63
CA GLU A 388 -23.15 26.51 -25.41
C GLU A 388 -22.90 27.76 -24.59
N PHE A 389 -23.47 28.89 -25.00
CA PHE A 389 -23.44 30.13 -24.22
C PHE A 389 -24.78 30.38 -23.55
N HIS A 390 -24.75 30.49 -22.23
CA HIS A 390 -25.92 30.80 -21.41
C HIS A 390 -25.69 32.12 -20.68
N GLY A 391 -26.63 33.06 -20.84
CA GLY A 391 -26.60 34.32 -20.13
C GLY A 391 -26.98 34.12 -18.67
N VAL A 392 -26.21 34.73 -17.76
CA VAL A 392 -26.41 34.53 -16.32
C VAL A 392 -27.53 35.46 -15.85
N GLY A 393 -28.74 34.90 -15.71
CA GLY A 393 -29.95 35.63 -15.32
C GLY A 393 -31.01 35.71 -16.44
N THR A 394 -30.67 35.31 -17.67
CA THR A 394 -31.62 35.05 -18.76
C THR A 394 -31.94 33.55 -18.81
N ARG A 395 -33.17 33.19 -19.18
CA ARG A 395 -33.53 31.77 -19.40
C ARG A 395 -33.36 31.45 -20.88
N GLY A 396 -32.24 30.83 -21.26
CA GLY A 396 -32.12 30.20 -22.57
C GLY A 396 -30.70 30.08 -23.11
N LEU A 397 -30.51 29.06 -23.94
CA LEU A 397 -29.37 28.90 -24.86
C LEU A 397 -29.40 30.04 -25.88
N GLU A 398 -28.32 30.82 -25.97
CA GLU A 398 -28.23 31.92 -26.94
C GLU A 398 -27.51 31.50 -28.22
N GLU A 399 -26.47 30.66 -28.12
CA GLU A 399 -25.75 30.15 -29.30
C GLU A 399 -25.11 28.77 -29.04
N LEU A 400 -24.98 27.98 -30.11
CA LEU A 400 -24.42 26.62 -30.15
C LEU A 400 -23.37 26.51 -31.27
N LEU A 401 -22.15 26.09 -30.93
CA LEU A 401 -21.06 25.83 -31.89
C LEU A 401 -20.67 24.35 -31.90
N GLU A 402 -20.67 23.72 -33.09
CA GLU A 402 -20.38 22.28 -33.27
C GLU A 402 -18.88 21.95 -33.42
N ILE A 403 -18.43 20.97 -32.62
CA ILE A 403 -17.14 20.25 -32.58
C ILE A 403 -15.87 21.07 -32.21
N PRO A 404 -15.79 21.63 -30.99
CA PRO A 404 -14.51 22.02 -30.40
C PRO A 404 -13.66 20.82 -29.97
N GLY A 405 -12.34 20.94 -30.07
CA GLY A 405 -11.38 20.20 -29.26
C GLY A 405 -11.06 20.86 -27.92
N GLY A 406 -11.39 22.15 -27.78
CA GLY A 406 -11.23 22.98 -26.58
C GLY A 406 -11.74 24.40 -26.79
N PHE A 407 -11.94 25.14 -25.69
CA PHE A 407 -12.51 26.49 -25.68
C PHE A 407 -11.74 27.43 -24.73
N ALA A 408 -11.53 28.68 -25.13
CA ALA A 408 -10.93 29.70 -24.27
C ALA A 408 -11.45 31.12 -24.55
N TRP A 409 -11.75 31.87 -23.49
CA TRP A 409 -12.00 33.31 -23.59
C TRP A 409 -10.70 34.08 -23.78
N SER A 410 -10.76 35.15 -24.57
CA SER A 410 -9.75 36.21 -24.47
C SER A 410 -9.87 36.93 -23.12
N PRO A 411 -8.77 37.43 -22.53
CA PRO A 411 -8.80 38.06 -21.20
C PRO A 411 -9.71 39.28 -21.09
N ASP A 412 -9.92 40.00 -22.19
CA ASP A 412 -10.82 41.16 -22.25
C ASP A 412 -12.30 40.78 -22.49
N GLY A 413 -12.59 39.49 -22.71
CA GLY A 413 -13.93 38.95 -22.96
C GLY A 413 -14.52 39.32 -24.32
N THR A 414 -13.81 40.07 -25.17
CA THR A 414 -14.32 40.55 -26.46
C THR A 414 -14.28 39.47 -27.54
N ARG A 415 -13.43 38.47 -27.34
CA ARG A 415 -13.22 37.32 -28.24
C ARG A 415 -13.21 35.99 -27.50
N PHE A 416 -13.42 34.91 -28.23
CA PHE A 416 -13.17 33.55 -27.77
C PHE A 416 -12.56 32.68 -28.88
N ALA A 417 -11.71 31.74 -28.49
CA ALA A 417 -11.07 30.76 -29.37
C ALA A 417 -11.72 29.39 -29.19
N VAL A 418 -11.85 28.68 -30.30
CA VAL A 418 -12.37 27.32 -30.38
C VAL A 418 -11.41 26.47 -31.21
N GLY A 419 -10.91 25.38 -30.63
CA GLY A 419 -10.01 24.46 -31.33
C GLY A 419 -10.77 23.49 -32.24
N PHE A 420 -10.23 23.18 -33.42
CA PHE A 420 -10.75 22.21 -34.38
C PHE A 420 -9.61 21.32 -34.91
N GLU A 421 -9.97 20.29 -35.68
CA GLU A 421 -8.99 19.50 -36.43
C GLU A 421 -8.20 20.37 -37.42
N GLY A 422 -6.90 20.57 -37.16
CA GLY A 422 -6.00 21.33 -38.03
C GLY A 422 -6.20 22.85 -38.06
N GLU A 423 -7.12 23.39 -37.25
CA GLU A 423 -7.32 24.83 -37.15
C GLU A 423 -7.84 25.29 -35.78
N VAL A 424 -7.64 26.55 -35.46
CA VAL A 424 -8.24 27.24 -34.32
C VAL A 424 -9.00 28.44 -34.87
N ARG A 425 -10.25 28.61 -34.46
CA ARG A 425 -11.10 29.72 -34.90
C ARG A 425 -11.31 30.70 -33.76
N VAL A 426 -11.13 31.98 -34.05
CA VAL A 426 -11.36 33.08 -33.12
C VAL A 426 -12.63 33.82 -33.55
N TYR A 427 -13.53 34.02 -32.60
CA TYR A 427 -14.81 34.67 -32.78
C TYR A 427 -14.90 35.92 -31.93
N LEU A 428 -15.63 36.92 -32.41
CA LEU A 428 -16.07 38.05 -31.60
C LEU A 428 -17.22 37.59 -30.70
N THR A 429 -17.13 37.86 -29.40
CA THR A 429 -18.19 37.55 -28.43
C THR A 429 -19.49 38.27 -28.80
N ALA A 430 -19.39 39.52 -29.25
CA ALA A 430 -20.54 40.29 -29.70
C ALA A 430 -21.06 39.75 -31.05
N GLY A 431 -22.17 39.01 -31.00
CA GLY A 431 -22.85 38.48 -32.18
C GLY A 431 -22.16 37.27 -32.82
N TYR A 432 -21.21 36.65 -32.11
CA TYR A 432 -20.62 35.33 -32.40
C TYR A 432 -20.07 35.18 -33.82
N ARG A 433 -19.47 36.25 -34.35
CA ARG A 433 -18.97 36.26 -35.72
C ARG A 433 -17.54 35.75 -35.76
N LEU A 434 -17.26 34.85 -36.70
CA LEU A 434 -15.91 34.40 -36.99
C LEU A 434 -15.04 35.60 -37.40
N GLU A 435 -13.99 35.87 -36.62
CA GLU A 435 -13.02 36.93 -36.89
C GLU A 435 -11.81 36.38 -37.65
N SER A 436 -11.29 35.23 -37.24
CA SER A 436 -10.05 34.67 -37.78
C SER A 436 -10.02 33.14 -37.68
N THR A 437 -9.31 32.51 -38.63
CA THR A 437 -9.02 31.07 -38.63
C THR A 437 -7.52 30.88 -38.75
N TYR A 438 -6.92 30.26 -37.73
CA TYR A 438 -5.51 29.93 -37.68
C TYR A 438 -5.33 28.46 -38.03
N LYS A 439 -4.55 28.16 -39.06
CA LYS A 439 -4.30 26.78 -39.50
C LYS A 439 -2.96 26.30 -38.96
N GLY A 440 -2.90 25.04 -38.56
CA GLY A 440 -1.66 24.43 -38.12
C GLY A 440 -1.73 22.91 -38.09
N ASP A 441 -0.58 22.30 -37.81
CA ASP A 441 -0.43 20.86 -37.83
C ASP A 441 -0.79 20.24 -36.47
N TRP A 442 -2.00 20.46 -35.95
CA TRP A 442 -2.51 19.86 -34.71
C TRP A 442 -3.77 19.00 -34.97
N GLY A 443 -4.01 18.01 -34.11
CA GLY A 443 -5.05 16.99 -34.27
C GLY A 443 -6.49 17.43 -33.95
N ARG A 444 -7.41 16.46 -33.96
CA ARG A 444 -8.87 16.63 -33.79
C ARG A 444 -9.34 17.26 -32.48
N ALA A 445 -8.54 17.19 -31.42
CA ALA A 445 -8.89 17.65 -30.09
C ALA A 445 -7.89 18.70 -29.60
N ALA A 446 -7.75 19.78 -30.38
CA ALA A 446 -6.85 20.86 -30.05
C ALA A 446 -7.33 21.61 -28.79
N LEU A 447 -6.61 21.43 -27.68
CA LEU A 447 -6.76 22.23 -26.47
C LEU A 447 -6.28 23.65 -26.79
N VAL A 448 -7.07 24.65 -26.42
CA VAL A 448 -6.73 26.06 -26.65
C VAL A 448 -6.79 26.82 -25.34
N GLU A 449 -5.82 27.71 -25.13
CA GLU A 449 -5.82 28.61 -23.98
C GLU A 449 -5.19 29.94 -24.33
N TRP A 450 -5.77 31.02 -23.79
CA TRP A 450 -5.28 32.38 -24.01
C TRP A 450 -4.35 32.80 -22.88
N SER A 451 -3.24 33.47 -23.22
CA SER A 451 -2.40 34.09 -22.19
C SER A 451 -3.13 35.24 -21.52
N ALA A 452 -2.89 35.44 -20.23
CA ALA A 452 -3.54 36.51 -19.46
C ALA A 452 -3.31 37.93 -20.00
N ASN A 453 -2.20 38.15 -20.72
CA ASN A 453 -1.91 39.42 -21.38
C ASN A 453 -2.56 39.59 -22.77
N GLY A 454 -3.29 38.58 -23.25
CA GLY A 454 -4.01 38.60 -24.53
C GLY A 454 -3.14 38.40 -25.78
N ARG A 455 -1.82 38.31 -25.64
CA ARG A 455 -0.88 38.30 -26.78
C ARG A 455 -0.66 36.92 -27.40
N TRP A 456 -0.85 35.85 -26.64
CA TRP A 456 -0.50 34.51 -27.07
C TRP A 456 -1.68 33.55 -26.93
N LEU A 457 -1.68 32.55 -27.82
CA LEU A 457 -2.63 31.46 -27.81
C LEU A 457 -1.84 30.15 -27.83
N ALA A 458 -1.97 29.34 -26.77
CA ALA A 458 -1.39 28.01 -26.76
C ALA A 458 -2.35 27.03 -27.42
N VAL A 459 -1.80 26.11 -28.21
CA VAL A 459 -2.55 25.04 -28.87
C VAL A 459 -1.84 23.73 -28.59
N GLY A 460 -2.48 22.84 -27.83
CA GLY A 460 -1.98 21.51 -27.52
C GLY A 460 -2.85 20.42 -28.13
N ASP A 461 -2.32 19.21 -28.35
CA ASP A 461 -3.14 18.07 -28.76
C ASP A 461 -2.75 16.73 -28.08
N PRO A 462 -3.65 15.71 -28.18
CA PRO A 462 -3.38 14.37 -27.67
C PRO A 462 -2.29 13.59 -28.40
N MET A 463 -1.61 14.16 -29.39
CA MET A 463 -0.46 13.56 -30.09
C MET A 463 0.86 14.25 -29.69
N ARG A 464 0.87 14.96 -28.55
CA ARG A 464 2.03 15.71 -28.01
C ARG A 464 2.53 16.81 -28.92
N LYS A 465 1.63 17.39 -29.73
CA LYS A 465 1.91 18.64 -30.42
C LYS A 465 1.52 19.80 -29.52
N LEU A 466 2.39 20.80 -29.46
CA LEU A 466 2.24 21.96 -28.62
C LEU A 466 2.83 23.16 -29.33
N PHE A 467 1.99 24.15 -29.60
CA PHE A 467 2.33 25.36 -30.32
C PHE A 467 1.94 26.57 -29.49
N VAL A 468 2.70 27.65 -29.66
CA VAL A 468 2.30 28.97 -29.17
C VAL A 468 2.19 29.90 -30.36
N LEU A 469 1.02 30.48 -30.53
CA LEU A 469 0.69 31.40 -31.61
C LEU A 469 0.67 32.84 -31.10
N ASP A 470 0.99 33.77 -31.98
CA ASP A 470 0.62 35.18 -31.80
C ASP A 470 -0.91 35.29 -31.94
N ALA A 471 -1.58 35.79 -30.91
CA ALA A 471 -3.04 35.78 -30.85
C ALA A 471 -3.72 36.82 -31.76
N ALA A 472 -2.98 37.75 -32.36
CA ALA A 472 -3.53 38.72 -33.31
C ALA A 472 -3.43 38.21 -34.75
N THR A 473 -2.34 37.51 -35.07
CA THR A 473 -1.98 37.12 -36.44
C THR A 473 -2.11 35.63 -36.71
N GLY A 474 -2.12 34.79 -35.67
CA GLY A 474 -2.11 33.34 -35.76
C GLY A 474 -0.76 32.75 -36.14
N THR A 475 0.31 33.55 -36.22
CA THR A 475 1.63 33.04 -36.58
C THR A 475 2.18 32.15 -35.48
N VAL A 476 2.70 30.98 -35.85
CA VAL A 476 3.41 30.09 -34.92
C VAL A 476 4.69 30.78 -34.47
N LEU A 477 4.75 31.16 -33.20
CA LEU A 477 5.93 31.72 -32.55
C LEU A 477 6.85 30.62 -32.04
N VAL A 478 6.27 29.51 -31.59
CA VAL A 478 6.97 28.38 -30.99
C VAL A 478 6.32 27.06 -31.41
N ASP A 479 7.16 26.10 -31.79
CA ASP A 479 6.81 24.68 -31.92
C ASP A 479 7.57 23.88 -30.85
N ALA A 480 6.84 23.37 -29.87
CA ALA A 480 7.34 22.56 -28.76
C ALA A 480 6.86 21.10 -28.86
N SER A 481 6.46 20.66 -30.06
CA SER A 481 6.00 19.29 -30.31
C SER A 481 7.07 18.25 -29.95
N GLN A 482 6.63 17.10 -29.47
CA GLN A 482 7.51 16.00 -29.09
C GLN A 482 7.14 14.71 -29.83
N THR A 483 8.15 13.96 -30.26
CA THR A 483 7.96 12.59 -30.71
C THR A 483 7.74 11.67 -29.51
N PRO A 484 6.65 10.86 -29.50
CA PRO A 484 6.40 9.86 -28.46
C PRO A 484 7.57 8.90 -28.24
N PRO A 485 7.97 8.59 -26.99
CA PRO A 485 9.04 7.63 -26.71
C PRO A 485 8.72 6.19 -27.14
N THR A 486 7.44 5.80 -27.19
CA THR A 486 7.02 4.39 -27.38
C THR A 486 5.97 4.15 -28.46
N GLY A 487 5.65 5.13 -29.31
CA GLY A 487 4.65 4.96 -30.38
C GLY A 487 3.21 4.72 -29.91
N THR A 488 2.97 4.68 -28.60
CA THR A 488 1.65 4.50 -27.96
C THR A 488 1.22 5.71 -27.14
N ALA A 489 1.78 6.91 -27.38
CA ALA A 489 1.49 8.07 -26.55
C ALA A 489 0.02 8.49 -26.62
N THR A 490 -0.59 8.54 -25.46
CA THR A 490 -1.60 9.54 -25.07
C THR A 490 -0.84 10.87 -24.85
N GLY A 491 -1.35 11.98 -25.37
CA GLY A 491 -0.68 13.29 -25.35
C GLY A 491 -1.20 14.23 -24.28
N TYR A 492 -1.06 15.53 -24.53
CA TYR A 492 -1.43 16.57 -23.57
C TYR A 492 -2.94 16.57 -23.32
N ASP A 493 -3.36 16.41 -22.06
CA ASP A 493 -4.76 16.30 -21.63
C ASP A 493 -5.29 17.61 -21.04
N ALA A 494 -4.40 18.46 -20.53
CA ALA A 494 -4.78 19.79 -20.05
C ALA A 494 -3.61 20.79 -20.12
N LEU A 495 -3.95 22.08 -20.28
CA LEU A 495 -3.02 23.20 -20.34
C LEU A 495 -3.53 24.33 -19.43
N SER A 496 -2.61 25.03 -18.76
CA SER A 496 -2.95 26.21 -17.94
C SER A 496 -1.87 27.29 -18.02
N PHE A 497 -2.18 28.49 -18.52
CA PHE A 497 -1.30 29.65 -18.55
C PHE A 497 -1.13 30.25 -17.15
N HIS A 498 0.10 30.68 -16.86
CA HIS A 498 0.39 31.46 -15.67
C HIS A 498 -0.29 32.84 -15.77
N PRO A 499 -0.93 33.32 -14.69
CA PRO A 499 -1.77 34.52 -14.74
C PRO A 499 -0.99 35.81 -14.99
N THR A 500 0.31 35.84 -14.68
CA THR A 500 1.12 37.07 -14.74
C THR A 500 2.46 36.94 -15.49
N GLU A 501 2.88 35.72 -15.80
CA GLU A 501 4.19 35.44 -16.40
C GLU A 501 3.98 34.73 -17.74
N PRO A 502 4.92 34.85 -18.70
CA PRO A 502 4.85 34.15 -19.98
C PRO A 502 5.16 32.65 -19.83
N ARG A 503 4.37 31.92 -19.04
CA ARG A 503 4.63 30.51 -18.70
C ARG A 503 3.31 29.75 -18.69
N PHE A 504 3.38 28.43 -18.83
CA PHE A 504 2.18 27.59 -18.76
C PHE A 504 2.54 26.20 -18.25
N ALA A 505 1.59 25.56 -17.59
CA ALA A 505 1.67 24.19 -17.12
C ALA A 505 0.94 23.28 -18.11
N VAL A 506 1.49 22.08 -18.35
CA VAL A 506 0.84 21.07 -19.17
C VAL A 506 0.82 19.75 -18.43
N VAL A 507 -0.26 19.01 -18.62
CA VAL A 507 -0.43 17.66 -18.09
C VAL A 507 -0.55 16.68 -19.26
N ASP A 508 0.14 15.56 -19.13
CA ASP A 508 0.17 14.46 -20.10
C ASP A 508 -0.48 13.21 -19.51
N ASP A 509 -1.13 12.38 -20.33
CA ASP A 509 -1.95 11.22 -19.91
C ASP A 509 -1.14 9.91 -19.81
N LEU A 510 0.15 9.97 -19.44
CA LEU A 510 0.95 8.76 -19.23
C LEU A 510 0.85 8.26 -17.77
N PRO A 511 0.87 6.94 -17.52
CA PRO A 511 0.87 6.34 -16.16
C PRO A 511 2.01 6.75 -15.21
N SER A 512 2.93 7.57 -15.70
CA SER A 512 4.17 8.02 -15.06
C SER A 512 4.44 9.51 -15.27
N SER A 513 3.49 10.31 -15.79
CA SER A 513 3.74 11.72 -16.09
C SER A 513 3.77 12.56 -14.81
N VAL A 514 4.92 13.16 -14.55
CA VAL A 514 5.06 14.30 -13.65
C VAL A 514 4.54 15.53 -14.38
N LEU A 515 3.94 16.48 -13.65
CA LEU A 515 3.48 17.76 -14.18
C LEU A 515 4.64 18.50 -14.87
N ASP A 516 4.61 18.59 -16.20
CA ASP A 516 5.59 19.33 -16.99
C ASP A 516 5.21 20.81 -16.99
N VAL A 517 5.93 21.61 -16.19
CA VAL A 517 5.77 23.07 -16.20
C VAL A 517 6.79 23.67 -17.15
N PHE A 518 6.30 24.33 -18.20
CA PHE A 518 7.16 25.03 -19.14
C PHE A 518 7.23 26.51 -18.79
N THR A 519 8.44 27.04 -18.81
CA THR A 519 8.66 28.49 -18.75
C THR A 519 9.06 28.96 -20.13
N MET A 520 8.36 29.96 -20.67
CA MET A 520 8.62 30.45 -22.02
C MET A 520 9.28 31.83 -21.94
N ASP A 521 10.36 32.01 -22.70
CA ASP A 521 10.90 33.33 -23.01
C ASP A 521 10.53 33.64 -24.46
N VAL A 522 9.35 34.23 -24.63
CA VAL A 522 8.75 34.50 -25.95
C VAL A 522 9.61 35.45 -26.77
N ASP A 523 10.21 36.44 -26.12
CA ASP A 523 11.05 37.45 -26.79
C ASP A 523 12.32 36.83 -27.40
N LYS A 524 12.74 35.65 -26.91
CA LYS A 524 13.89 34.89 -27.42
C LYS A 524 13.50 33.69 -28.29
N GLY A 525 12.22 33.36 -28.43
CA GLY A 525 11.75 32.19 -29.18
C GLY A 525 12.19 30.86 -28.57
N THR A 526 12.51 30.83 -27.27
CA THR A 526 13.02 29.64 -26.58
C THR A 526 12.10 29.18 -25.45
N VAL A 527 11.71 27.91 -25.48
CA VAL A 527 11.05 27.23 -24.36
C VAL A 527 12.12 26.73 -23.41
N VAL A 528 12.11 27.22 -22.17
CA VAL A 528 12.91 26.66 -21.09
C VAL A 528 12.04 25.64 -20.36
N ARG A 529 12.32 24.36 -20.63
CA ARG A 529 11.68 23.24 -19.93
C ARG A 529 12.21 23.20 -18.51
N GLY A 530 11.38 23.59 -17.55
CA GLY A 530 11.61 23.28 -16.15
C GLY A 530 11.03 21.90 -15.88
N GLU A 531 11.74 20.85 -16.30
CA GLU A 531 11.35 19.47 -15.92
C GLU A 531 11.22 19.46 -14.39
N LEU A 532 10.05 19.12 -13.86
CA LEU A 532 9.89 19.03 -12.41
C LEU A 532 10.89 17.97 -11.96
N LEU A 533 11.83 18.37 -11.10
CA LEU A 533 13.09 17.66 -10.83
C LEU A 533 12.90 16.37 -10.00
N ALA A 534 11.74 15.74 -10.09
CA ALA A 534 11.34 14.55 -9.35
C ALA A 534 11.88 13.26 -10.00
N HIS A 535 11.77 12.15 -9.27
CA HIS A 535 11.90 10.81 -9.85
C HIS A 535 10.55 10.41 -10.46
N ASP A 536 10.58 9.70 -11.59
CA ASP A 536 9.38 9.26 -12.32
C ASP A 536 8.98 7.83 -11.94
N LEU A 537 9.90 7.10 -11.29
CA LEU A 537 9.69 5.76 -10.74
C LEU A 537 10.19 5.70 -9.29
N SER A 538 10.04 4.52 -8.67
CA SER A 538 10.45 4.27 -7.28
C SER A 538 11.86 4.81 -7.01
N VAL A 539 12.03 5.57 -5.93
CA VAL A 539 13.35 5.94 -5.42
C VAL A 539 13.94 4.70 -4.78
N GLU A 540 15.05 4.21 -5.31
CA GLU A 540 15.69 2.97 -4.88
C GLU A 540 16.78 3.22 -3.82
N SER A 541 17.43 4.39 -3.87
CA SER A 541 18.49 4.75 -2.93
C SER A 541 18.50 6.24 -2.63
N VAL A 542 18.81 6.59 -1.38
CA VAL A 542 19.11 7.96 -0.94
C VAL A 542 20.35 7.93 -0.04
N ALA A 543 21.24 8.90 -0.20
CA ALA A 543 22.47 8.96 0.58
C ALA A 543 22.93 10.41 0.80
N TRP A 544 22.99 10.84 2.05
CA TRP A 544 23.68 12.08 2.42
C TRP A 544 25.19 11.94 2.20
N SER A 545 25.81 13.00 1.71
CA SER A 545 27.27 13.10 1.73
C SER A 545 27.76 13.11 3.19
N PRO A 546 28.97 12.63 3.48
CA PRO A 546 29.51 12.61 4.85
C PRO A 546 29.56 14.00 5.50
N THR A 547 29.81 15.03 4.69
CA THR A 547 29.78 16.44 5.09
C THR A 547 28.37 16.97 5.36
N GLY A 548 27.33 16.25 4.92
CA GLY A 548 25.94 16.68 4.94
C GLY A 548 25.65 17.85 4.01
N ALA A 549 26.57 18.20 3.11
CA ALA A 549 26.41 19.32 2.18
C ALA A 549 25.59 18.96 0.94
N MET A 550 25.47 17.67 0.60
CA MET A 550 24.70 17.21 -0.54
C MET A 550 23.92 15.96 -0.19
N LEU A 551 22.73 15.81 -0.75
CA LEU A 551 21.97 14.57 -0.76
C LEU A 551 22.00 14.01 -2.19
N ALA A 552 22.21 12.71 -2.33
CA ALA A 552 22.04 12.00 -3.59
C ALA A 552 20.79 11.11 -3.53
N SER A 553 20.06 11.01 -4.64
CA SER A 553 18.96 10.07 -4.82
C SER A 553 19.03 9.38 -6.17
N SER A 554 18.52 8.14 -6.23
CA SER A 554 18.49 7.35 -7.45
C SER A 554 17.17 6.60 -7.61
N GLY A 555 16.72 6.43 -8.85
CA GLY A 555 15.39 5.90 -9.14
C GLY A 555 15.31 4.80 -10.20
N GLY A 556 14.12 4.24 -10.34
CA GLY A 556 13.76 3.21 -11.32
C GLY A 556 13.90 3.64 -12.77
N GLU A 557 13.80 4.94 -13.04
CA GLU A 557 13.94 5.56 -14.35
C GLU A 557 15.41 5.73 -14.78
N GLY A 558 16.34 5.46 -13.87
CA GLY A 558 17.78 5.50 -14.13
C GLY A 558 18.43 6.87 -13.90
N LYS A 559 17.68 7.86 -13.38
CA LYS A 559 18.25 9.15 -12.98
C LYS A 559 19.01 8.99 -11.66
N VAL A 560 20.12 9.71 -11.55
CA VAL A 560 20.78 10.02 -10.28
C VAL A 560 20.76 11.53 -10.12
N GLN A 561 20.17 12.00 -9.03
CA GLN A 561 19.98 13.42 -8.77
C GLN A 561 20.78 13.84 -7.53
N LEU A 562 21.35 15.04 -7.61
CA LEU A 562 22.08 15.69 -6.52
C LEU A 562 21.31 16.90 -6.03
N TRP A 563 21.24 17.02 -4.72
CA TRP A 563 20.48 18.03 -3.99
C TRP A 563 21.38 18.72 -3.00
N GLY A 564 21.13 19.99 -2.73
CA GLY A 564 21.79 20.70 -1.65
C GLY A 564 21.24 20.33 -0.28
N PRO A 565 21.80 20.90 0.80
CA PRO A 565 21.40 20.61 2.18
C PRO A 565 20.14 21.34 2.58
N GLY A 566 19.82 22.42 1.86
CA GLY A 566 18.45 22.72 1.59
C GLY A 566 17.89 21.50 0.85
N GLY A 567 17.97 21.47 -0.46
CA GLY A 567 17.31 20.49 -1.32
C GLY A 567 16.76 21.17 -2.56
N GLU A 568 17.26 22.38 -2.81
CA GLU A 568 17.53 22.83 -4.14
C GLU A 568 18.19 21.70 -4.92
N TRP A 569 17.65 21.41 -6.09
CA TRP A 569 18.32 20.53 -7.02
C TRP A 569 19.59 21.22 -7.52
N LEU A 570 20.67 20.47 -7.51
CA LEU A 570 21.96 20.93 -7.96
C LEU A 570 22.23 20.47 -9.39
N ARG A 571 21.98 19.18 -9.67
CA ARG A 571 22.16 18.58 -11.00
C ARG A 571 21.61 17.16 -11.09
N THR A 572 21.36 16.71 -12.32
CA THR A 572 21.15 15.31 -12.68
C THR A 572 22.43 14.77 -13.31
N LEU A 573 22.91 13.60 -12.85
CA LEU A 573 24.11 12.98 -13.39
C LEU A 573 23.78 12.28 -14.71
N PRO A 574 24.56 12.49 -15.79
CA PRO A 574 24.24 12.02 -17.13
C PRO A 574 24.55 10.53 -17.31
N ARG A 575 23.82 9.67 -16.59
CA ARG A 575 23.97 8.22 -16.67
C ARG A 575 23.33 7.70 -17.98
N PRO A 576 24.09 7.04 -18.87
CA PRO A 576 23.56 6.53 -20.13
C PRO A 576 22.62 5.33 -19.89
N GLY A 577 21.45 5.35 -20.52
CA GLY A 577 20.47 4.27 -20.48
C GLY A 577 19.46 4.39 -19.33
N ALA A 578 18.18 4.29 -19.66
CA ALA A 578 17.06 4.37 -18.72
C ALA A 578 16.89 3.04 -17.95
N LYS A 579 17.92 2.64 -17.20
CA LYS A 579 17.92 1.44 -16.36
C LYS A 579 18.00 1.82 -14.89
N ARG A 580 17.17 1.16 -14.07
CA ARG A 580 17.06 1.32 -12.62
C ARG A 580 18.43 1.41 -11.95
N VAL A 581 18.63 2.44 -11.13
CA VAL A 581 19.84 2.64 -10.31
C VAL A 581 19.49 2.25 -8.87
N ARG A 582 20.08 1.16 -8.37
CA ARG A 582 19.71 0.56 -7.08
C ARG A 582 20.53 1.07 -5.90
N ALA A 583 21.75 1.51 -6.15
CA ALA A 583 22.70 1.80 -5.07
C ALA A 583 23.54 3.03 -5.33
N LEU A 584 23.80 3.75 -4.24
CA LEU A 584 24.63 4.95 -4.16
C LEU A 584 25.66 4.78 -3.03
N GLY A 585 26.87 5.28 -3.24
CA GLY A 585 27.92 5.27 -2.23
C GLY A 585 28.85 6.47 -2.36
N TRP A 586 28.93 7.30 -1.32
CA TRP A 586 29.82 8.46 -1.26
C TRP A 586 31.25 8.09 -0.87
N SER A 587 32.23 8.82 -1.36
CA SER A 587 33.57 8.85 -0.75
C SER A 587 33.51 9.61 0.58
N ALA A 588 34.39 9.27 1.53
CA ALA A 588 34.42 9.88 2.86
C ALA A 588 34.65 11.41 2.83
N ASP A 589 35.38 11.90 1.83
CA ASP A 589 35.61 13.33 1.60
C ASP A 589 34.42 14.05 0.93
N GLY A 590 33.38 13.31 0.50
CA GLY A 590 32.19 13.83 -0.18
C GLY A 590 32.44 14.32 -1.61
N THR A 591 33.62 14.08 -2.19
CA THR A 591 33.97 14.60 -3.53
C THR A 591 33.53 13.67 -4.66
N ARG A 592 33.32 12.39 -4.36
CA ARG A 592 32.93 11.37 -5.34
C ARG A 592 31.68 10.63 -4.92
N LEU A 593 30.85 10.31 -5.91
CA LEU A 593 29.67 9.46 -5.75
C LEU A 593 29.78 8.26 -6.68
N ALA A 594 29.63 7.05 -6.16
CA ALA A 594 29.49 5.84 -6.93
C ALA A 594 28.01 5.48 -7.08
N SER A 595 27.60 5.01 -8.27
CA SER A 595 26.24 4.56 -8.55
C SER A 595 26.23 3.26 -9.36
N GLY A 596 25.35 2.31 -9.02
CA GLY A 596 25.20 1.03 -9.71
C GLY A 596 23.74 0.59 -9.86
N GLY A 597 23.44 -0.23 -10.87
CA GLY A 597 22.08 -0.73 -11.12
C GLY A 597 21.96 -1.81 -12.19
N ASP A 598 20.83 -1.81 -12.89
CA ASP A 598 20.38 -2.89 -13.81
C ASP A 598 21.12 -2.92 -15.17
N ASP A 599 22.02 -1.97 -15.41
CA ASP A 599 22.94 -1.95 -16.55
C ASP A 599 24.23 -2.75 -16.29
N GLY A 600 24.45 -3.22 -15.05
CA GLY A 600 25.64 -3.96 -14.66
C GLY A 600 26.92 -3.11 -14.61
N LEU A 601 26.79 -1.78 -14.68
CA LEU A 601 27.90 -0.83 -14.69
C LEU A 601 27.93 -0.01 -13.40
N VAL A 602 29.12 0.10 -12.81
CA VAL A 602 29.36 1.05 -11.71
C VAL A 602 29.99 2.32 -12.26
N HIS A 603 29.27 3.42 -12.08
CA HIS A 603 29.72 4.75 -12.49
C HIS A 603 30.29 5.49 -11.28
N LEU A 604 31.40 6.19 -11.47
CA LEU A 604 32.01 7.02 -10.43
C LEU A 604 32.01 8.47 -10.91
N TRP A 605 31.36 9.33 -10.15
CA TRP A 605 31.10 10.72 -10.50
C TRP A 605 31.92 11.65 -9.62
N ASN A 606 32.39 12.75 -10.20
CA ASN A 606 32.77 13.93 -9.43
C ASN A 606 31.50 14.66 -9.01
N ALA A 607 31.27 14.78 -7.70
CA ALA A 607 30.04 15.36 -7.18
C ALA A 607 29.91 16.87 -7.45
N ALA A 608 31.03 17.59 -7.57
CA ALA A 608 31.03 19.03 -7.74
C ALA A 608 30.54 19.46 -9.13
N ASP A 609 30.95 18.75 -10.18
CA ASP A 609 30.64 19.09 -11.58
C ASP A 609 29.76 18.05 -12.28
N GLY A 610 29.53 16.88 -11.69
CA GLY A 610 28.72 15.80 -12.25
C GLY A 610 29.36 15.05 -13.40
N THR A 611 30.66 15.24 -13.64
CA THR A 611 31.41 14.51 -14.68
C THR A 611 31.82 13.13 -14.19
N LEU A 612 32.06 12.21 -15.13
CA LEU A 612 32.62 10.89 -14.79
C LEU A 612 34.08 11.05 -14.33
N ALA A 613 34.37 10.62 -13.11
CA ALA A 613 35.72 10.63 -12.55
C ALA A 613 36.64 9.58 -13.20
N GLN A 614 36.06 8.53 -13.78
CA GLN A 614 36.74 7.50 -14.56
C GLN A 614 35.72 6.77 -15.47
N LEU A 615 36.22 5.92 -16.38
CA LEU A 615 35.36 5.05 -17.18
C LEU A 615 34.52 4.11 -16.29
N PRO A 616 33.25 3.84 -16.66
CA PRO A 616 32.40 2.91 -15.92
C PRO A 616 33.03 1.52 -15.82
N ILE A 617 32.94 0.92 -14.64
CA ILE A 617 33.47 -0.41 -14.37
C ILE A 617 32.37 -1.42 -14.71
N SER A 618 32.61 -2.25 -15.73
CA SER A 618 31.72 -3.34 -16.11
C SER A 618 31.98 -4.61 -15.31
N GLN A 619 30.90 -5.28 -14.89
CA GLN A 619 30.99 -6.56 -14.23
C GLN A 619 30.72 -7.70 -15.20
N SER A 620 31.55 -8.73 -15.13
CA SER A 620 31.40 -9.94 -15.95
C SER A 620 30.71 -11.05 -15.15
N PRO A 621 29.65 -11.69 -15.67
CA PRO A 621 29.00 -11.44 -16.96
C PRO A 621 28.17 -10.15 -16.94
N ALA A 622 28.01 -9.51 -18.10
CA ALA A 622 27.26 -8.25 -18.27
C ALA A 622 25.75 -8.35 -17.93
N THR A 623 25.27 -9.54 -17.59
CA THR A 623 23.90 -9.81 -17.15
C THR A 623 23.67 -9.55 -15.66
N LEU A 624 24.73 -9.26 -14.89
CA LEU A 624 24.61 -8.94 -13.47
C LEU A 624 23.99 -7.57 -13.26
N VAL A 625 23.15 -7.44 -12.24
CA VAL A 625 22.64 -6.15 -11.73
C VAL A 625 23.40 -5.78 -10.47
N ILE A 626 23.73 -4.50 -10.29
CA ILE A 626 24.46 -4.05 -9.10
C ILE A 626 23.46 -3.65 -8.03
N ASP A 627 23.47 -4.37 -6.91
CA ASP A 627 22.55 -4.15 -5.79
C ASP A 627 23.13 -3.23 -4.71
N HIS A 628 24.45 -3.26 -4.52
CA HIS A 628 25.15 -2.42 -3.53
C HIS A 628 26.49 -1.91 -4.07
N VAL A 629 26.85 -0.68 -3.70
CA VAL A 629 28.16 -0.08 -4.01
C VAL A 629 28.66 0.70 -2.79
N GLY A 630 29.98 0.73 -2.57
CA GLY A 630 30.55 1.56 -1.51
C GLY A 630 32.03 1.84 -1.72
N LEU A 631 32.44 3.08 -1.49
CA LEU A 631 33.85 3.48 -1.51
C LEU A 631 34.47 3.28 -0.13
N SER A 632 35.74 2.85 -0.10
CA SER A 632 36.50 2.77 1.15
C SER A 632 36.69 4.16 1.77
N PRO A 633 36.96 4.25 3.10
CA PRO A 633 37.12 5.53 3.78
C PRO A 633 38.25 6.41 3.22
N ASP A 634 39.30 5.79 2.66
CA ASP A 634 40.40 6.48 1.99
C ASP A 634 40.12 6.82 0.51
N GLY A 635 38.98 6.37 -0.03
CA GLY A 635 38.56 6.56 -1.41
C GLY A 635 39.35 5.77 -2.46
N THR A 636 40.23 4.84 -2.06
CA THR A 636 41.12 4.10 -2.97
C THR A 636 40.52 2.82 -3.52
N LEU A 637 39.53 2.25 -2.82
CA LEU A 637 38.85 1.01 -3.18
C LEU A 637 37.34 1.23 -3.36
N LEU A 638 36.75 0.47 -4.27
CA LEU A 638 35.33 0.44 -4.55
C LEU A 638 34.83 -1.00 -4.42
N ALA A 639 33.92 -1.24 -3.47
CA ALA A 639 33.26 -2.51 -3.27
C ALA A 639 31.90 -2.52 -3.97
N THR A 640 31.53 -3.68 -4.51
CA THR A 640 30.28 -3.89 -5.23
C THR A 640 29.68 -5.23 -4.87
N ALA A 641 28.37 -5.32 -4.70
CA ALA A 641 27.65 -6.58 -4.68
C ALA A 641 26.65 -6.59 -5.84
N ALA A 642 26.72 -7.64 -6.64
CA ALA A 642 25.90 -7.79 -7.83
C ALA A 642 25.17 -9.13 -7.82
N SER A 643 23.96 -9.19 -8.37
CA SER A 643 23.17 -10.43 -8.47
C SER A 643 22.71 -10.71 -9.91
N SER A 644 22.35 -11.97 -10.19
CA SER A 644 21.76 -12.35 -11.48
C SER A 644 20.23 -12.21 -11.41
N PRO A 645 19.59 -11.45 -12.32
CA PRO A 645 18.13 -11.30 -12.31
C PRO A 645 17.43 -12.62 -12.69
N GLY A 646 16.37 -12.98 -11.95
CA GLY A 646 15.43 -14.05 -12.30
C GLY A 646 15.85 -15.50 -11.99
N ALA A 647 16.99 -15.73 -11.32
CA ALA A 647 17.35 -17.06 -10.86
C ALA A 647 16.65 -17.38 -9.53
N ALA A 648 16.07 -18.58 -9.40
CA ALA A 648 15.46 -19.07 -8.15
C ALA A 648 16.46 -19.11 -6.96
N THR A 649 17.75 -19.06 -7.26
CA THR A 649 18.83 -18.70 -6.34
C THR A 649 19.50 -17.43 -6.86
N GLU A 650 19.20 -16.28 -6.27
CA GLU A 650 19.86 -15.01 -6.61
C GLU A 650 21.36 -15.13 -6.27
N ARG A 651 22.17 -15.45 -7.28
CA ARG A 651 23.61 -15.65 -7.16
C ARG A 651 24.29 -14.29 -6.96
N GLY A 652 24.71 -13.97 -5.74
CA GLY A 652 25.47 -12.75 -5.45
C GLY A 652 26.97 -12.88 -5.73
N VAL A 653 27.58 -11.83 -6.23
CA VAL A 653 29.02 -11.70 -6.50
C VAL A 653 29.53 -10.41 -5.84
N ILE A 654 30.45 -10.55 -4.89
CA ILE A 654 31.09 -9.39 -4.24
C ILE A 654 32.50 -9.22 -4.80
N ARG A 655 32.76 -8.02 -5.32
CA ARG A 655 34.05 -7.63 -5.91
C ARG A 655 34.53 -6.32 -5.33
N VAL A 656 35.84 -6.16 -5.31
CA VAL A 656 36.51 -4.93 -4.92
C VAL A 656 37.44 -4.51 -6.04
N PHE A 657 37.36 -3.25 -6.42
CA PHE A 657 38.14 -2.64 -7.48
C PHE A 657 39.00 -1.51 -6.95
N ARG A 658 40.14 -1.28 -7.60
CA ARG A 658 40.96 -0.08 -7.36
C ARG A 658 40.37 1.11 -8.10
N VAL A 659 40.13 2.19 -7.37
CA VAL A 659 39.69 3.47 -7.94
C VAL A 659 40.83 4.10 -8.75
N GLY A 660 40.53 4.63 -9.94
CA GLY A 660 41.49 5.20 -10.89
C GLY A 660 41.91 4.23 -11.99
N THR A 661 42.09 2.94 -11.68
CA THR A 661 42.43 1.92 -12.69
C THR A 661 41.27 1.02 -13.08
N GLY A 662 40.24 0.91 -12.24
CA GLY A 662 39.11 -0.02 -12.44
C GLY A 662 39.50 -1.50 -12.34
N ALA A 663 40.69 -1.81 -11.83
CA ALA A 663 41.21 -3.18 -11.77
C ALA A 663 40.59 -3.93 -10.57
N GLU A 664 40.10 -5.16 -10.79
CA GLU A 664 39.63 -6.05 -9.73
C GLU A 664 40.82 -6.44 -8.84
N VAL A 665 40.75 -6.15 -7.55
CA VAL A 665 41.79 -6.46 -6.56
C VAL A 665 41.40 -7.60 -5.64
N PHE A 666 40.09 -7.84 -5.46
CA PHE A 666 39.58 -8.89 -4.60
C PHE A 666 38.20 -9.35 -5.03
N ARG A 667 37.93 -10.63 -4.80
CA ARG A 667 36.64 -11.29 -4.99
C ARG A 667 36.37 -12.16 -3.77
N PHE A 668 35.19 -12.03 -3.19
CA PHE A 668 34.85 -12.86 -2.03
C PHE A 668 34.76 -14.35 -2.42
N PRO A 669 35.30 -15.26 -1.59
CA PRO A 669 35.30 -16.69 -1.86
C PRO A 669 33.93 -17.36 -1.59
N GLU A 670 33.06 -16.71 -0.81
CA GLU A 670 31.71 -17.19 -0.53
C GLU A 670 30.85 -17.14 -1.80
N GLY A 671 30.44 -18.31 -2.27
CA GLY A 671 29.63 -18.45 -3.49
C GLY A 671 28.22 -17.87 -3.33
N GLU A 672 27.63 -17.47 -4.46
CA GLU A 672 26.20 -17.33 -4.81
C GLU A 672 25.18 -17.02 -3.69
N ARG A 673 25.46 -16.05 -2.82
CA ARG A 673 24.54 -15.63 -1.75
C ARG A 673 24.03 -14.22 -1.95
N ARG A 674 22.75 -14.00 -1.62
CA ARG A 674 22.13 -12.68 -1.71
C ARG A 674 22.71 -11.76 -0.63
N VAL A 675 23.34 -10.68 -1.08
CA VAL A 675 23.91 -9.65 -0.21
C VAL A 675 22.81 -8.71 0.24
N LEU A 676 22.68 -8.59 1.55
CA LEU A 676 21.71 -7.73 2.21
C LEU A 676 22.21 -6.29 2.33
N SER A 677 23.50 -6.14 2.65
CA SER A 677 24.15 -4.85 2.86
C SER A 677 25.65 -4.98 2.69
N LEU A 678 26.28 -3.96 2.11
CA LEU A 678 27.72 -3.92 1.86
C LEU A 678 28.26 -2.56 2.35
N GLN A 679 29.01 -2.54 3.45
CA GLN A 679 29.43 -1.30 4.10
C GLN A 679 30.89 -1.38 4.56
N TRP A 680 31.62 -0.28 4.42
CA TRP A 680 32.97 -0.15 4.96
C TRP A 680 32.93 0.35 6.39
N THR A 681 33.72 -0.26 7.26
CA THR A 681 34.02 0.25 8.59
C THR A 681 34.89 1.51 8.49
N PRO A 682 34.87 2.41 9.49
CA PRO A 682 35.77 3.57 9.53
C PRO A 682 37.26 3.18 9.49
N GLN A 683 37.60 1.97 9.96
CA GLN A 683 38.96 1.45 9.97
C GLN A 683 39.37 0.82 8.63
N GLY A 684 38.51 0.85 7.61
CA GLY A 684 38.83 0.39 6.25
C GLY A 684 38.60 -1.11 6.01
N LYS A 685 37.97 -1.84 6.93
CA LYS A 685 37.49 -3.22 6.70
C LYS A 685 36.13 -3.21 6.01
N LEU A 686 35.89 -4.15 5.11
CA LEU A 686 34.62 -4.28 4.39
C LEU A 686 33.73 -5.34 5.05
N VAL A 687 32.49 -4.98 5.38
CA VAL A 687 31.49 -5.88 5.94
C VAL A 687 30.43 -6.18 4.90
N ALA A 688 30.24 -7.45 4.59
CA ALA A 688 29.20 -7.96 3.71
C ALA A 688 28.20 -8.78 4.53
N ALA A 689 26.98 -8.27 4.69
CA ALA A 689 25.90 -8.97 5.37
C ALA A 689 25.05 -9.74 4.37
N PHE A 690 24.64 -10.96 4.74
CA PHE A 690 23.86 -11.88 3.90
C PHE A 690 22.50 -12.16 4.53
N VAL A 691 21.58 -12.69 3.72
CA VAL A 691 20.21 -12.98 4.17
C VAL A 691 20.13 -14.16 5.15
N ASP A 692 20.98 -15.18 4.99
CA ASP A 692 20.81 -16.52 5.60
C ASP A 692 21.98 -16.99 6.49
N VAL A 693 23.17 -16.40 6.37
CA VAL A 693 24.40 -16.94 7.01
C VAL A 693 25.16 -15.97 7.90
N GLY A 694 24.66 -14.75 8.10
CA GLY A 694 25.30 -13.74 8.94
C GLY A 694 26.06 -12.73 8.09
N TRP A 695 27.35 -12.52 8.37
CA TRP A 695 28.17 -11.56 7.62
C TRP A 695 29.65 -11.93 7.58
N SER A 696 30.34 -11.39 6.59
CA SER A 696 31.78 -11.59 6.40
C SER A 696 32.52 -10.27 6.40
N ILE A 697 33.69 -10.28 7.02
CA ILE A 697 34.55 -9.11 7.20
C ILE A 697 35.85 -9.36 6.45
N TRP A 698 36.13 -8.52 5.46
CA TRP A 698 37.38 -8.55 4.71
C TRP A 698 38.31 -7.42 5.15
N ASP A 699 39.55 -7.79 5.45
CA ASP A 699 40.62 -6.85 5.75
C ASP A 699 41.50 -6.64 4.49
N PRO A 700 41.53 -5.43 3.90
CA PRO A 700 42.30 -5.18 2.69
C PRO A 700 43.82 -5.28 2.90
N THR A 701 44.29 -5.16 4.15
CA THR A 701 45.72 -5.18 4.49
C THR A 701 46.24 -6.61 4.54
N THR A 702 45.53 -7.50 5.22
CA THR A 702 45.90 -8.93 5.34
C THR A 702 45.35 -9.77 4.20
N ARG A 703 44.33 -9.26 3.48
CA ARG A 703 43.50 -9.98 2.50
C ARG A 703 42.73 -11.17 3.07
N GLU A 704 42.61 -11.24 4.38
CA GLU A 704 41.87 -12.29 5.06
C GLU A 704 40.37 -11.97 5.11
N VAL A 705 39.55 -13.01 5.07
CA VAL A 705 38.11 -12.95 5.26
C VAL A 705 37.78 -13.70 6.55
N SER A 706 37.07 -13.04 7.45
CA SER A 706 36.52 -13.66 8.66
C SER A 706 35.00 -13.71 8.54
N THR A 707 34.41 -14.89 8.65
CA THR A 707 32.97 -15.12 8.55
C THR A 707 32.37 -15.24 9.94
N VAL A 708 31.33 -14.48 10.21
CA VAL A 708 30.55 -14.52 11.46
C VAL A 708 29.20 -15.18 11.16
N PRO A 709 28.96 -16.40 11.67
CA PRO A 709 27.75 -17.17 11.33
C PRO A 709 26.48 -16.53 11.90
N ALA A 710 25.37 -16.66 11.18
CA ALA A 710 24.05 -16.31 11.68
C ALA A 710 23.68 -17.18 12.91
N HIS A 711 23.14 -16.52 13.93
CA HIS A 711 22.56 -17.19 15.09
C HIS A 711 21.04 -17.28 14.92
N GLY A 712 20.55 -18.32 14.25
CA GLY A 712 19.12 -18.60 14.06
C GLY A 712 18.73 -18.92 12.61
N ALA A 713 17.49 -19.40 12.40
CA ALA A 713 16.93 -19.72 11.08
C ALA A 713 16.23 -18.53 10.38
N ASP A 714 16.42 -17.32 10.90
CA ASP A 714 15.65 -16.14 10.48
C ASP A 714 16.27 -15.44 9.26
N LEU A 715 15.44 -15.14 8.25
CA LEU A 715 15.86 -14.43 7.04
C LEU A 715 15.79 -12.92 7.26
N PHE A 716 16.93 -12.23 7.16
CA PHE A 716 16.99 -10.77 7.31
C PHE A 716 16.64 -10.04 6.01
N ARG A 717 16.08 -8.83 6.14
CA ARG A 717 15.61 -7.96 5.04
C ARG A 717 16.35 -6.65 4.92
N SER A 718 16.97 -6.17 6.00
CA SER A 718 17.80 -4.98 5.99
C SER A 718 18.89 -5.06 7.03
N ALA A 719 20.01 -4.38 6.78
CA ALA A 719 21.15 -4.31 7.69
C ALA A 719 21.90 -2.99 7.59
N ALA A 720 22.34 -2.45 8.73
CA ALA A 720 23.15 -1.24 8.79
C ALA A 720 24.27 -1.32 9.84
N LEU A 721 25.46 -0.88 9.45
CA LEU A 721 26.64 -0.81 10.31
C LEU A 721 26.60 0.46 11.16
N SER A 722 26.98 0.35 12.43
CA SER A 722 27.10 1.51 13.31
C SER A 722 28.26 2.42 12.89
N PRO A 723 28.22 3.73 13.23
CA PRO A 723 29.24 4.68 12.80
C PRO A 723 30.66 4.37 13.30
N ASP A 724 30.78 3.64 14.41
CA ASP A 724 32.06 3.19 14.96
C ASP A 724 32.56 1.86 14.36
N GLY A 725 31.72 1.18 13.56
CA GLY A 725 32.00 -0.11 12.94
C GLY A 725 31.88 -1.32 13.86
N THR A 726 31.40 -1.16 15.11
CA THR A 726 31.41 -2.24 16.12
C THR A 726 30.11 -3.02 16.19
N ARG A 727 28.99 -2.45 15.72
CA ARG A 727 27.66 -3.04 15.81
C ARG A 727 26.98 -3.10 14.44
N LEU A 728 26.17 -4.12 14.24
CA LEU A 728 25.32 -4.31 13.07
C LEU A 728 23.87 -4.42 13.53
N VAL A 729 23.00 -3.54 13.05
CA VAL A 729 21.55 -3.70 13.21
C VAL A 729 21.02 -4.52 12.04
N LEU A 730 20.20 -5.50 12.34
CA LEU A 730 19.56 -6.43 11.41
C LEU A 730 18.05 -6.39 11.63
N GLY A 731 17.28 -6.34 10.56
CA GLY A 731 15.83 -6.34 10.63
C GLY A 731 15.19 -7.45 9.79
N ASN A 732 14.19 -8.10 10.35
CA ASN A 732 13.34 -9.09 9.66
C ASN A 732 11.86 -8.86 9.99
N ASN A 733 11.00 -9.84 9.69
CA ASN A 733 9.56 -9.78 9.94
C ASN A 733 9.15 -10.01 11.40
N VAL A 734 10.08 -10.44 12.26
CA VAL A 734 9.85 -10.78 13.67
C VAL A 734 10.43 -9.71 14.59
N GLY A 735 11.48 -9.00 14.16
CA GLY A 735 12.13 -8.02 14.99
C GLY A 735 13.37 -7.38 14.41
N LEU A 736 13.98 -6.57 15.28
CA LEU A 736 15.26 -5.92 15.08
C LEU A 736 16.28 -6.52 16.05
N PHE A 737 17.50 -6.72 15.55
CA PHE A 737 18.58 -7.36 16.30
C PHE A 737 19.85 -6.55 16.11
N VAL A 738 20.45 -6.06 17.18
CA VAL A 738 21.77 -5.43 17.15
C VAL A 738 22.78 -6.44 17.66
N ARG A 739 23.80 -6.70 16.86
CA ARG A 739 24.87 -7.67 17.15
C ARG A 739 26.24 -7.01 17.06
N GLU A 740 27.18 -7.54 17.82
CA GLU A 740 28.59 -7.15 17.70
C GLU A 740 29.17 -7.69 16.40
N VAL A 741 29.81 -6.83 15.60
CA VAL A 741 30.32 -7.17 14.28
C VAL A 741 31.41 -8.24 14.36
N ALA A 742 32.31 -8.16 15.33
CA ALA A 742 33.46 -9.07 15.43
C ALA A 742 33.09 -10.49 15.87
N THR A 743 32.08 -10.64 16.72
CA THR A 743 31.77 -11.93 17.37
C THR A 743 30.41 -12.53 16.97
N GLY A 744 29.47 -11.71 16.47
CA GLY A 744 28.09 -12.12 16.23
C GLY A 744 27.19 -12.08 17.47
N SER A 745 27.76 -11.78 18.64
CA SER A 745 27.05 -11.75 19.92
C SER A 745 25.87 -10.79 19.88
N LEU A 746 24.72 -11.24 20.38
CA LEU A 746 23.54 -10.39 20.49
C LEU A 746 23.77 -9.33 21.57
N VAL A 747 23.68 -8.06 21.19
CA VAL A 747 23.76 -6.93 22.12
C VAL A 747 22.37 -6.61 22.65
N MET A 748 21.37 -6.59 21.76
CA MET A 748 19.99 -6.23 22.08
C MET A 748 19.05 -6.67 20.94
N SER A 749 17.79 -6.95 21.28
CA SER A 749 16.74 -7.35 20.33
C SER A 749 15.41 -6.71 20.71
N ALA A 750 14.57 -6.49 19.70
CA ALA A 750 13.22 -5.98 19.85
C ALA A 750 12.31 -6.80 18.96
N THR A 751 11.24 -7.36 19.53
CA THR A 751 10.19 -8.00 18.75
C THR A 751 9.33 -6.93 18.12
N THR A 752 9.36 -6.89 16.79
CA THR A 752 8.65 -5.89 16.01
C THR A 752 8.06 -6.55 14.80
N SER A 753 6.75 -6.39 14.58
CA SER A 753 6.11 -6.95 13.38
C SER A 753 6.22 -6.03 12.15
N ILE A 754 7.13 -5.05 12.21
CA ILE A 754 7.41 -4.15 11.09
C ILE A 754 8.37 -4.86 10.12
N TRP A 755 8.17 -4.67 8.83
CA TRP A 755 9.06 -5.21 7.81
C TRP A 755 10.00 -4.09 7.32
N PRO A 756 11.20 -3.93 7.92
CA PRO A 756 12.12 -2.90 7.53
C PRO A 756 12.73 -3.23 6.17
N LEU A 757 12.54 -2.33 5.21
CA LEU A 757 13.18 -2.39 3.89
C LEU A 757 14.57 -1.74 3.92
N SER A 758 14.74 -0.71 4.74
CA SER A 758 16.00 0.02 4.88
C SER A 758 16.24 0.43 6.33
N LEU A 759 17.49 0.41 6.76
CA LEU A 759 17.94 0.78 8.10
C LEU A 759 19.14 1.72 7.98
N ALA A 760 19.25 2.69 8.88
CA ALA A 760 20.45 3.53 8.99
C ALA A 760 20.64 4.01 10.43
N TRP A 761 21.89 3.98 10.90
CA TRP A 761 22.27 4.50 12.21
C TRP A 761 22.36 6.02 12.22
N SER A 762 22.01 6.61 13.36
CA SER A 762 22.36 8.00 13.62
C SER A 762 23.88 8.13 13.72
N PRO A 763 24.45 9.29 13.34
CA PRO A 763 25.90 9.53 13.34
C PRO A 763 26.54 9.37 14.72
N ASP A 764 25.79 9.61 15.80
CA ASP A 764 26.23 9.44 17.18
C ASP A 764 26.10 7.99 17.70
N GLY A 765 25.55 7.07 16.91
CA GLY A 765 25.34 5.67 17.26
C GLY A 765 24.29 5.42 18.34
N ARG A 766 23.52 6.44 18.76
CA ARG A 766 22.53 6.31 19.83
C ARG A 766 21.16 5.88 19.33
N ARG A 767 20.87 6.09 18.05
CA ARG A 767 19.58 5.86 17.42
C ARG A 767 19.76 5.19 16.07
N PHE A 768 18.68 4.66 15.53
CA PHE A 768 18.64 4.27 14.12
C PHE A 768 17.22 4.48 13.60
N VAL A 769 17.14 4.67 12.28
CA VAL A 769 15.89 4.85 11.56
C VAL A 769 15.64 3.63 10.67
N GLY A 770 14.37 3.27 10.54
CA GLY A 770 13.91 2.20 9.68
C GLY A 770 12.76 2.66 8.79
N GLY A 771 12.89 2.39 7.51
CA GLY A 771 11.83 2.51 6.52
C GLY A 771 11.08 1.20 6.38
N THR A 772 9.74 1.20 6.47
CA THR A 772 8.94 -0.04 6.40
C THR A 772 8.31 -0.27 5.03
N LEU A 773 7.93 -1.53 4.74
CA LEU A 773 7.14 -1.86 3.56
C LEU A 773 5.78 -1.13 3.53
N ALA A 774 5.21 -0.84 4.71
CA ALA A 774 3.96 -0.12 4.84
C ALA A 774 4.11 1.39 4.60
N GLY A 775 5.33 1.91 4.39
CA GLY A 775 5.60 3.31 4.12
C GLY A 775 6.00 4.13 5.35
N GLN A 776 6.13 3.52 6.54
CA GLN A 776 6.47 4.26 7.75
C GLN A 776 7.96 4.56 7.86
N VAL A 777 8.27 5.69 8.48
CA VAL A 777 9.61 6.06 8.93
C VAL A 777 9.62 6.06 10.45
N LEU A 778 10.32 5.08 11.02
CA LEU A 778 10.34 4.78 12.44
C LEU A 778 11.73 5.03 13.01
N VAL A 779 11.81 5.57 14.22
CA VAL A 779 13.08 5.80 14.92
C VAL A 779 13.11 4.99 16.20
N TRP A 780 14.24 4.36 16.49
CA TRP A 780 14.51 3.66 17.74
C TRP A 780 15.65 4.31 18.50
N ASP A 781 15.55 4.28 19.82
CA ASP A 781 16.64 4.65 20.72
C ASP A 781 17.32 3.39 21.25
N THR A 782 18.65 3.36 21.20
CA THR A 782 19.43 2.23 21.73
C THR A 782 19.31 2.08 23.25
N ALA A 783 18.93 3.12 23.99
CA ALA A 783 18.66 3.03 25.41
C ALA A 783 17.29 2.40 25.72
N ARG A 784 16.33 2.46 24.79
CA ARG A 784 14.94 1.97 24.95
C ARG A 784 14.48 1.22 23.70
N PHE A 785 15.13 0.10 23.43
CA PHE A 785 15.05 -0.58 22.13
C PHE A 785 13.79 -1.42 21.93
N GLU A 786 13.08 -1.77 23.01
CA GLU A 786 11.92 -2.67 22.98
C GLU A 786 10.77 -2.19 22.07
N SER A 787 10.70 -0.90 21.76
CA SER A 787 9.72 -0.32 20.84
C SER A 787 10.30 0.88 20.09
N PRO A 788 9.73 1.26 18.92
CA PRO A 788 10.09 2.51 18.29
C PRO A 788 9.85 3.67 19.26
N ALA A 789 10.81 4.58 19.32
CA ALA A 789 10.72 5.81 20.09
C ALA A 789 9.72 6.79 19.46
N ASP A 790 9.63 6.81 18.13
CA ASP A 790 8.72 7.70 17.41
C ASP A 790 8.40 7.22 15.97
N VAL A 791 7.29 7.71 15.43
CA VAL A 791 6.91 7.63 14.02
C VAL A 791 7.03 9.03 13.43
N ILE A 792 8.11 9.29 12.71
CA ILE A 792 8.46 10.66 12.29
C ILE A 792 7.82 11.04 10.96
N GLY A 793 7.31 10.06 10.22
CA GLY A 793 6.85 10.28 8.85
C GLY A 793 6.31 9.07 8.14
N PHE A 794 5.77 9.32 6.94
CA PHE A 794 5.16 8.31 6.10
C PHE A 794 5.37 8.58 4.59
N HIS A 795 5.53 7.52 3.81
CA HIS A 795 5.47 7.47 2.35
C HIS A 795 4.22 6.71 1.91
N GLU A 796 3.60 7.07 0.78
CA GLU A 796 2.39 6.39 0.28
C GLU A 796 2.64 4.91 -0.11
N ARG A 797 3.92 4.54 -0.27
CA ARG A 797 4.40 3.19 -0.53
C ARG A 797 5.64 2.90 0.32
N GLY A 798 6.10 1.66 0.30
CA GLY A 798 7.26 1.22 1.08
C GLY A 798 8.48 2.14 0.94
N VAL A 799 9.14 2.40 2.06
CA VAL A 799 10.34 3.24 2.15
C VAL A 799 11.55 2.39 1.81
N ALA A 800 12.01 2.48 0.57
CA ALA A 800 13.08 1.63 0.03
C ALA A 800 14.47 2.06 0.53
N ALA A 801 14.66 3.32 0.91
CA ALA A 801 15.95 3.84 1.33
C ALA A 801 15.84 4.87 2.45
N VAL A 802 16.76 4.83 3.41
CA VAL A 802 16.89 5.81 4.49
C VAL A 802 18.36 6.21 4.69
N SER A 803 18.60 7.47 5.06
CA SER A 803 19.95 8.00 5.30
C SER A 803 19.95 9.12 6.32
N TRP A 804 20.92 9.14 7.23
CA TRP A 804 21.08 10.21 8.22
C TRP A 804 22.07 11.27 7.78
N ARG A 805 21.81 12.52 8.15
CA ARG A 805 22.74 13.64 8.02
C ARG A 805 23.53 13.82 9.32
N SER A 806 24.84 14.02 9.20
CA SER A 806 25.82 14.02 10.30
C SER A 806 25.63 15.07 11.40
N ALA A 807 25.03 16.23 11.11
CA ALA A 807 25.07 17.39 12.02
C ALA A 807 23.71 17.88 12.57
N GLU A 808 22.57 17.52 11.99
CA GLU A 808 21.29 18.24 12.22
C GLU A 808 20.09 17.35 12.60
N ASN A 809 20.30 16.08 12.97
CA ASN A 809 19.20 15.11 13.19
C ASN A 809 18.19 15.07 12.02
N LEU A 810 18.70 15.26 10.79
CA LEU A 810 17.90 15.13 9.58
C LEU A 810 18.02 13.71 9.03
N ILE A 811 16.88 13.19 8.61
CA ILE A 811 16.77 11.86 8.01
C ILE A 811 16.21 12.06 6.61
N ALA A 812 16.95 11.62 5.58
CA ALA A 812 16.41 11.50 4.22
C ALA A 812 15.80 10.12 4.01
N THR A 813 14.70 10.05 3.28
CA THR A 813 14.03 8.80 2.90
C THR A 813 13.60 8.83 1.44
N GLY A 814 13.72 7.69 0.78
CA GLY A 814 13.22 7.45 -0.57
C GLY A 814 12.17 6.33 -0.55
N GLY A 815 11.07 6.52 -1.25
CA GLY A 815 9.98 5.54 -1.28
C GLY A 815 9.51 5.16 -2.67
N GLY A 816 8.72 4.09 -2.71
CA GLY A 816 8.02 3.63 -3.93
C GLY A 816 6.94 4.58 -4.44
N ASP A 817 6.70 5.67 -3.73
CA ASP A 817 5.83 6.79 -4.08
C ASP A 817 6.59 7.90 -4.82
N VAL A 818 7.75 7.57 -5.38
CA VAL A 818 8.64 8.44 -6.17
C VAL A 818 9.21 9.64 -5.42
N ALA A 819 8.93 9.74 -4.11
CA ALA A 819 9.30 10.88 -3.31
C ALA A 819 10.64 10.64 -2.60
N VAL A 820 11.46 11.70 -2.58
CA VAL A 820 12.52 11.90 -1.60
C VAL A 820 11.97 12.86 -0.55
N ARG A 821 12.06 12.48 0.74
CA ARG A 821 11.62 13.31 1.87
C ARG A 821 12.75 13.48 2.86
N VAL A 822 12.75 14.60 3.59
CA VAL A 822 13.66 14.84 4.71
C VAL A 822 12.85 15.17 5.96
N TRP A 823 13.14 14.47 7.04
CA TRP A 823 12.48 14.58 8.33
C TRP A 823 13.43 15.23 9.32
N ARG A 824 12.93 16.15 10.14
CA ARG A 824 13.69 16.65 11.29
C ARG A 824 13.19 15.93 12.52
N PHE A 825 14.09 15.21 13.17
CA PHE A 825 13.80 14.60 14.44
C PHE A 825 14.12 15.59 15.57
N ALA A 826 13.09 16.07 16.28
CA ALA A 826 13.28 16.85 17.50
C ALA A 826 13.69 15.88 18.63
N PRO A 827 14.74 16.22 19.41
CA PRO A 827 15.37 15.31 20.35
C PRO A 827 14.50 14.86 21.53
#